data_AF-A0A4U5U301-F1
#
_entry.id   AF-A0A4U5U301-F1
#
_cell.length_a   1.000
_cell.length_b   1.000
_cell.length_c   1.000
_cell.angle_alpha   90.00
_cell.angle_beta   90.00
_cell.angle_gamma   90.00
#
_symmetry.space_group_name_H-M   'P 1'
#
loop_
_entity.id
_entity.type
_entity.pdbx_description
1 polymer ?
#
loop_
_entity_poly.entity_id
_entity_poly.type
_entity_poly.pdbx_seq_one_letter_code
_entity_poly.pdbx_strand_id
1 'polypeptide(L)'
;MDEAVSCKDEAILDDSVLCEDEAVLDDSVLCEDGAVLDDVILCEDDAVLDDAVLCEDGAVLDDSVLCEDEAVLDDSVLCEDEAVLDDAILCEDEAVLDDAILCEDEAVLDDAILCEDDAVLDDSVLCEDEAVLDDSVLCEDEAVLDDAVLCEDEAVLDDAILCEDEAVLSEDDKVPPVHDTKFNTELLLLLLLLLLLPVPASPLTDLLFHARKLCGTNYPTSICFIVVNEFCERFSYYGMKAVLTLYFLTYLKWDQDLSTAVYHAFSSLCYFTPILGAIIADSWLGKFKTIIYLSIVYVVGHVVKSVGAIPTVGSSSVHIALSMVGLILIAFGTGGIKPCVAAFGGDQFGEDNVRERQKFFSIFYMSINAGSLLSTVITPILRSDVQCFGGDCYALAFGVPAALMIVALVVFIAGSGMYKRTPPQGNILLEVCNCIGNRLIQEIRMVLRVLVLYIPLPMFWALFDQQGSRWTLQATRMNLAFMLNALMILLFVPIFDLIIYPLVGLCRIKVTPLRKMAAGMIFAALAFIAATMVEVNVVKTVVDPAPAGNSLLQVFNLAGGDVSVKFQSSNPFPEPIQYLQDPPQYELLPLGASNNTLKIEVTFNGKTSECHRKFFQQKAYSLILFSRSDGINCTLVEDFIHKSKDGKPYLRFLNTQPEAINLTVGDEHFHLLPHDMSPNKTVNQNNYPDVSCTSPSKKCSNLDLGLLDFGALYTVILIEESGKIVPHKMEDVKANNVHIAWQIPQYVLITAGEVMFSITGLEFSYSQAPANMKSVLQAGWLLTVAFGNVIVLIVAEGAGLEQWKEFILFAGLLIGVCIIFSIMAYFYTYVDQDQLDKMHMEDSVREEEDPDDGKQKTNDLQTNKMEKMTKL
;
A
#
# COMPACT_ATOMS: atom_id res chain seq x y z
N MET A 1 -36.48 10.41 -30.45
CA MET A 1 -37.50 9.93 -31.41
C MET A 1 -36.72 8.83 -32.08
N ASP A 2 -37.05 7.55 -31.82
CA ASP A 2 -36.23 6.42 -32.27
C ASP A 2 -35.90 6.55 -33.77
N GLU A 3 -34.61 6.70 -34.11
CA GLU A 3 -33.98 6.85 -35.43
C GLU A 3 -34.58 7.92 -36.37
N ALA A 4 -33.81 8.96 -36.72
CA ALA A 4 -34.27 9.98 -37.66
C ALA A 4 -34.23 9.51 -39.12
N VAL A 5 -33.18 8.77 -39.50
CA VAL A 5 -32.95 8.26 -40.86
C VAL A 5 -32.37 6.85 -40.81
N SER A 6 -32.96 5.91 -41.54
CA SER A 6 -32.45 4.55 -41.69
C SER A 6 -32.33 4.19 -43.17
N CYS A 7 -31.15 3.71 -43.58
CA CYS A 7 -30.80 3.35 -44.95
C CYS A 7 -30.39 1.89 -45.08
N LYS A 8 -30.72 1.29 -46.24
CA LYS A 8 -30.41 -0.09 -46.62
C LYS A 8 -30.13 -0.14 -48.13
N ASP A 9 -29.37 -1.15 -48.57
CA ASP A 9 -29.09 -1.48 -49.99
C ASP A 9 -28.31 -0.39 -50.79
N GLU A 10 -27.04 -0.10 -50.45
CA GLU A 10 -26.13 0.82 -51.16
C GLU A 10 -26.73 2.21 -51.44
N ALA A 11 -27.42 2.79 -50.45
CA ALA A 11 -28.06 4.09 -50.57
C ALA A 11 -27.03 5.24 -50.54
N ILE A 12 -27.34 6.34 -51.23
CA ILE A 12 -26.59 7.61 -51.11
C ILE A 12 -27.49 8.59 -50.36
N LEU A 13 -27.01 9.09 -49.23
CA LEU A 13 -27.65 10.11 -48.40
C LEU A 13 -26.93 11.45 -48.57
N ASP A 14 -27.73 12.52 -48.58
CA ASP A 14 -27.32 13.90 -48.86
C ASP A 14 -28.30 14.83 -48.11
N ASP A 15 -27.81 15.80 -47.33
CA ASP A 15 -28.57 16.84 -46.60
C ASP A 15 -29.74 16.29 -45.76
N SER A 16 -29.48 15.27 -44.92
CA SER A 16 -30.56 14.48 -44.30
C SER A 16 -31.07 15.03 -42.97
N VAL A 17 -30.17 15.58 -42.15
CA VAL A 17 -30.45 16.15 -40.84
C VAL A 17 -29.88 17.56 -40.79
N LEU A 18 -30.76 18.55 -40.64
CA LEU A 18 -30.40 19.97 -40.51
C LEU A 18 -30.77 20.47 -39.11
N CYS A 19 -29.78 21.02 -38.40
CA CYS A 19 -29.90 21.57 -37.06
C CYS A 19 -29.70 23.09 -37.11
N GLU A 20 -30.81 23.86 -37.02
CA GLU A 20 -30.83 25.33 -37.09
C GLU A 20 -30.80 26.04 -35.70
N ASP A 21 -30.74 25.31 -34.58
CA ASP A 21 -30.71 25.84 -33.19
C ASP A 21 -29.93 24.81 -32.31
N GLU A 22 -29.43 25.20 -31.12
CA GLU A 22 -28.75 24.32 -30.12
C GLU A 22 -29.30 22.88 -30.13
N ALA A 23 -28.53 21.95 -30.70
CA ALA A 23 -28.99 20.59 -31.00
C ALA A 23 -28.32 19.53 -30.12
N VAL A 24 -29.09 18.51 -29.75
CA VAL A 24 -28.57 17.28 -29.14
C VAL A 24 -29.09 16.12 -29.97
N LEU A 25 -28.19 15.42 -30.65
CA LEU A 25 -28.50 14.28 -31.52
C LEU A 25 -28.04 12.98 -30.85
N ASP A 26 -28.89 11.97 -30.95
CA ASP A 26 -28.77 10.64 -30.32
C ASP A 26 -29.44 9.63 -31.28
N ASP A 27 -28.70 8.61 -31.73
CA ASP A 27 -29.14 7.56 -32.67
C ASP A 27 -29.81 8.14 -33.95
N SER A 28 -29.17 9.11 -34.61
CA SER A 28 -29.84 9.89 -35.65
C SER A 28 -29.87 9.21 -37.01
N VAL A 29 -28.75 8.60 -37.42
CA VAL A 29 -28.60 7.97 -38.73
C VAL A 29 -28.10 6.54 -38.56
N LEU A 30 -28.84 5.57 -39.08
CA LEU A 30 -28.44 4.16 -39.14
C LEU A 30 -28.30 3.70 -40.58
N CYS A 31 -27.12 3.21 -40.95
CA CYS A 31 -26.82 2.75 -42.29
C CYS A 31 -26.40 1.29 -42.33
N GLU A 32 -27.12 0.51 -43.13
CA GLU A 32 -26.83 -0.89 -43.41
C GLU A 32 -26.49 -1.07 -44.90
N ASP A 33 -25.66 -2.07 -45.22
CA ASP A 33 -25.35 -2.56 -46.56
C ASP A 33 -24.73 -1.51 -47.54
N GLY A 34 -23.53 -1.00 -47.27
CA GLY A 34 -22.72 -0.34 -48.32
C GLY A 34 -23.09 1.10 -48.66
N ALA A 35 -23.65 1.86 -47.70
CA ALA A 35 -24.13 3.22 -47.94
C ALA A 35 -23.00 4.24 -48.16
N VAL A 36 -23.28 5.29 -48.93
CA VAL A 36 -22.42 6.47 -49.07
C VAL A 36 -23.13 7.65 -48.40
N LEU A 37 -22.44 8.27 -47.46
CA LEU A 37 -22.90 9.40 -46.65
C LEU A 37 -22.12 10.64 -47.12
N ASP A 38 -22.85 11.69 -47.51
CA ASP A 38 -22.35 12.97 -48.03
C ASP A 38 -23.19 14.08 -47.34
N ASP A 39 -22.59 15.02 -46.61
CA ASP A 39 -23.28 16.14 -45.93
C ASP A 39 -24.54 15.72 -45.12
N VAL A 40 -24.46 14.62 -44.36
CA VAL A 40 -25.67 13.97 -43.83
C VAL A 40 -26.24 14.70 -42.62
N ILE A 41 -25.37 15.17 -41.73
CA ILE A 41 -25.72 15.96 -40.55
C ILE A 41 -25.05 17.32 -40.70
N LEU A 42 -25.85 18.39 -40.77
CA LEU A 42 -25.36 19.76 -40.82
C LEU A 42 -25.94 20.56 -39.65
N CYS A 43 -25.05 21.08 -38.81
CA CYS A 43 -25.35 21.86 -37.62
C CYS A 43 -24.86 23.31 -37.80
N GLU A 44 -25.81 24.25 -37.92
CA GLU A 44 -25.52 25.69 -38.12
C GLU A 44 -25.23 26.44 -36.79
N ASP A 45 -25.59 25.89 -35.63
CA ASP A 45 -25.44 26.47 -34.27
C ASP A 45 -24.85 25.38 -33.32
N ASP A 46 -24.48 25.73 -32.07
CA ASP A 46 -23.88 24.82 -31.07
C ASP A 46 -24.52 23.41 -31.03
N ALA A 47 -23.69 22.36 -31.13
CA ALA A 47 -24.17 20.97 -31.23
C ALA A 47 -23.51 20.02 -30.22
N VAL A 48 -24.30 19.06 -29.72
CA VAL A 48 -23.80 17.90 -28.98
C VAL A 48 -24.25 16.63 -29.72
N LEU A 49 -23.30 15.84 -30.19
CA LEU A 49 -23.54 14.60 -30.91
C LEU A 49 -23.10 13.42 -30.04
N ASP A 50 -23.98 12.44 -29.89
CA ASP A 50 -23.82 11.21 -29.10
C ASP A 50 -24.40 10.07 -29.98
N ASP A 51 -23.62 9.06 -30.36
CA ASP A 51 -24.06 7.95 -31.25
C ASP A 51 -24.80 8.43 -32.53
N ALA A 52 -24.35 9.54 -33.13
CA ALA A 52 -25.14 10.25 -34.13
C ALA A 52 -25.25 9.48 -35.46
N VAL A 53 -24.18 8.81 -35.89
CA VAL A 53 -24.11 8.00 -37.11
C VAL A 53 -23.61 6.59 -36.79
N LEU A 54 -24.43 5.58 -37.09
CA LEU A 54 -24.13 4.16 -36.92
C LEU A 54 -24.04 3.46 -38.29
N CYS A 55 -22.92 2.80 -38.56
CA CYS A 55 -22.68 2.06 -39.80
C CYS A 55 -22.37 0.58 -39.51
N GLU A 56 -23.28 -0.31 -39.93
CA GLU A 56 -23.20 -1.76 -39.60
C GLU A 56 -22.50 -2.64 -40.66
N ASP A 57 -22.38 -2.19 -41.92
CA ASP A 57 -21.88 -3.05 -43.02
C ASP A 57 -21.30 -2.19 -44.17
N GLY A 58 -19.99 -1.89 -44.20
CA GLY A 58 -19.35 -1.46 -45.46
C GLY A 58 -19.53 0.01 -45.90
N ALA A 59 -19.54 1.01 -45.02
CA ALA A 59 -19.91 2.39 -45.37
C ALA A 59 -18.74 3.26 -45.90
N VAL A 60 -19.08 4.25 -46.74
CA VAL A 60 -18.18 5.35 -47.12
C VAL A 60 -18.76 6.65 -46.60
N LEU A 61 -18.00 7.34 -45.76
CA LEU A 61 -18.36 8.64 -45.21
C LEU A 61 -17.48 9.70 -45.87
N ASP A 62 -18.12 10.70 -46.47
CA ASP A 62 -17.57 11.88 -47.12
C ASP A 62 -18.30 13.08 -46.48
N ASP A 63 -17.61 14.04 -45.86
CA ASP A 63 -18.22 15.24 -45.23
C ASP A 63 -19.49 14.95 -44.39
N SER A 64 -19.53 13.82 -43.68
CA SER A 64 -20.82 13.25 -43.22
C SER A 64 -21.43 14.01 -42.05
N VAL A 65 -20.59 14.62 -41.22
CA VAL A 65 -20.99 15.49 -40.10
C VAL A 65 -20.29 16.83 -40.25
N LEU A 66 -21.07 17.88 -40.48
CA LEU A 66 -20.60 19.26 -40.59
C LEU A 66 -21.14 20.10 -39.42
N CYS A 67 -20.23 20.70 -38.65
CA CYS A 67 -20.55 21.63 -37.57
C CYS A 67 -19.94 23.01 -37.86
N GLU A 68 -20.80 24.02 -38.07
CA GLU A 68 -20.36 25.40 -38.37
C GLU A 68 -19.94 26.19 -37.10
N ASP A 69 -20.49 25.86 -35.92
CA ASP A 69 -20.28 26.56 -34.63
C ASP A 69 -19.71 25.59 -33.55
N GLU A 70 -19.73 25.95 -32.25
CA GLU A 70 -19.14 25.14 -31.15
C GLU A 70 -19.72 23.71 -31.08
N ALA A 71 -18.86 22.68 -31.17
CA ALA A 71 -19.28 21.28 -31.20
C ALA A 71 -18.68 20.44 -30.06
N VAL A 72 -19.50 19.55 -29.48
CA VAL A 72 -19.05 18.48 -28.58
C VAL A 72 -19.45 17.14 -29.19
N LEU A 73 -18.46 16.33 -29.52
CA LEU A 73 -18.62 15.03 -30.15
C LEU A 73 -18.19 13.93 -29.17
N ASP A 74 -19.13 13.06 -28.82
CA ASP A 74 -18.97 11.88 -27.94
C ASP A 74 -19.47 10.67 -28.75
N ASP A 75 -18.67 9.63 -29.00
CA ASP A 75 -19.04 8.43 -29.77
C ASP A 75 -19.84 8.73 -31.07
N SER A 76 -19.52 9.83 -31.75
CA SER A 76 -20.43 10.45 -32.72
C SER A 76 -20.58 9.66 -34.02
N VAL A 77 -19.52 9.00 -34.46
CA VAL A 77 -19.50 8.11 -35.62
C VAL A 77 -19.01 6.74 -35.19
N LEU A 78 -19.90 5.75 -35.32
CA LEU A 78 -19.66 4.36 -34.94
C LEU A 78 -19.71 3.46 -36.18
N CYS A 79 -18.59 2.79 -36.45
CA CYS A 79 -18.46 1.82 -37.55
C CYS A 79 -18.21 0.42 -36.99
N GLU A 80 -19.21 -0.48 -37.12
CA GLU A 80 -19.10 -1.86 -36.64
C GLU A 80 -18.26 -2.75 -37.59
N ASP A 81 -18.32 -2.51 -38.90
CA ASP A 81 -17.69 -3.33 -39.96
C ASP A 81 -16.84 -2.45 -40.93
N GLU A 82 -16.24 -3.06 -41.98
CA GLU A 82 -15.40 -2.40 -43.00
C GLU A 82 -15.86 -0.97 -43.35
N ALA A 83 -15.06 0.07 -43.05
CA ALA A 83 -15.45 1.47 -43.31
C ALA A 83 -14.33 2.28 -43.98
N VAL A 84 -14.72 3.25 -44.81
CA VAL A 84 -13.84 4.26 -45.39
C VAL A 84 -14.33 5.63 -44.96
N LEU A 85 -13.52 6.36 -44.20
CA LEU A 85 -13.79 7.72 -43.74
C LEU A 85 -12.87 8.67 -44.50
N ASP A 86 -13.47 9.60 -45.24
CA ASP A 86 -12.83 10.70 -46.00
C ASP A 86 -13.50 11.99 -45.50
N ASP A 87 -12.79 12.88 -44.81
CA ASP A 87 -13.36 14.10 -44.22
C ASP A 87 -14.66 13.86 -43.41
N ALA A 88 -14.78 12.71 -42.72
CA ALA A 88 -16.06 12.25 -42.18
C ALA A 88 -16.69 13.20 -41.14
N ILE A 89 -15.87 13.93 -40.38
CA ILE A 89 -16.27 14.99 -39.46
C ILE A 89 -15.52 16.27 -39.80
N LEU A 90 -16.26 17.33 -40.10
CA LEU A 90 -15.74 18.68 -40.34
C LEU A 90 -16.31 19.66 -39.30
N CYS A 91 -15.42 20.30 -38.54
CA CYS A 91 -15.74 21.35 -37.57
C CYS A 91 -15.08 22.67 -37.99
N GLU A 92 -15.88 23.71 -38.28
CA GLU A 92 -15.37 25.03 -38.66
C GLU A 92 -14.88 25.87 -37.45
N ASP A 93 -15.52 25.73 -36.27
CA ASP A 93 -15.27 26.52 -35.06
C ASP A 93 -14.72 25.64 -33.88
N GLU A 94 -14.77 26.11 -32.62
CA GLU A 94 -14.21 25.40 -31.45
C GLU A 94 -14.85 24.01 -31.24
N ALA A 95 -14.03 22.96 -31.21
CA ALA A 95 -14.50 21.57 -31.06
C ALA A 95 -13.89 20.84 -29.86
N VAL A 96 -14.71 20.03 -29.18
CA VAL A 96 -14.27 19.06 -28.17
C VAL A 96 -14.64 17.65 -28.63
N LEU A 97 -13.64 16.83 -28.87
CA LEU A 97 -13.76 15.47 -29.39
C LEU A 97 -13.34 14.46 -28.32
N ASP A 98 -14.27 13.65 -27.85
CA ASP A 98 -14.09 12.56 -26.89
C ASP A 98 -14.59 11.27 -27.57
N ASP A 99 -13.70 10.32 -27.90
CA ASP A 99 -14.06 9.10 -28.64
C ASP A 99 -14.90 9.36 -29.92
N ALA A 100 -14.69 10.50 -30.60
CA ALA A 100 -15.58 11.00 -31.65
C ALA A 100 -15.80 10.04 -32.84
N ILE A 101 -14.79 9.25 -33.19
CA ILE A 101 -14.89 8.15 -34.17
C ILE A 101 -14.45 6.84 -33.51
N LEU A 102 -15.33 5.85 -33.50
CA LEU A 102 -15.04 4.50 -33.04
C LEU A 102 -15.25 3.48 -34.18
N CYS A 103 -14.20 2.73 -34.49
CA CYS A 103 -14.21 1.65 -35.48
C CYS A 103 -13.90 0.30 -34.81
N GLU A 104 -14.86 -0.63 -34.82
CA GLU A 104 -14.66 -1.96 -34.23
C GLU A 104 -13.81 -2.87 -35.12
N ASP A 105 -14.00 -2.85 -36.45
CA ASP A 105 -13.35 -3.75 -37.42
C ASP A 105 -12.38 -3.01 -38.39
N GLU A 106 -12.16 -3.53 -39.62
CA GLU A 106 -11.21 -3.00 -40.61
C GLU A 106 -11.59 -1.58 -41.11
N ALA A 107 -10.79 -0.55 -40.81
CA ALA A 107 -11.08 0.83 -41.22
C ALA A 107 -9.97 1.46 -42.07
N VAL A 108 -10.36 2.32 -43.01
CA VAL A 108 -9.46 3.22 -43.74
C VAL A 108 -9.85 4.65 -43.42
N LEU A 109 -8.94 5.40 -42.81
CA LEU A 109 -9.13 6.79 -42.39
C LEU A 109 -8.20 7.68 -43.22
N ASP A 110 -8.77 8.54 -44.05
CA ASP A 110 -8.10 9.57 -44.86
C ASP A 110 -8.70 10.91 -44.42
N ASP A 111 -7.93 11.79 -43.77
CA ASP A 111 -8.42 13.09 -43.25
C ASP A 111 -9.73 12.99 -42.42
N ALA A 112 -9.93 11.87 -41.70
CA ALA A 112 -11.24 11.50 -41.15
C ALA A 112 -11.88 12.54 -40.19
N ILE A 113 -11.08 13.33 -39.50
CA ILE A 113 -11.52 14.49 -38.72
C ILE A 113 -10.74 15.72 -39.18
N LEU A 114 -11.47 16.76 -39.59
CA LEU A 114 -10.94 18.07 -39.94
C LEU A 114 -11.49 19.14 -39.01
N CYS A 115 -10.60 19.86 -38.31
CA CYS A 115 -10.96 21.02 -37.48
C CYS A 115 -10.24 22.28 -38.00
N GLU A 116 -10.99 23.30 -38.40
CA GLU A 116 -10.42 24.56 -38.89
C GLU A 116 -9.88 25.44 -37.72
N ASP A 117 -10.60 25.52 -36.60
CA ASP A 117 -10.26 26.38 -35.45
C ASP A 117 -9.74 25.57 -34.22
N ASP A 118 -9.82 26.14 -32.99
CA ASP A 118 -9.26 25.56 -31.76
C ASP A 118 -9.94 24.22 -31.38
N ALA A 119 -9.16 23.15 -31.22
CA ALA A 119 -9.68 21.82 -30.91
C ALA A 119 -9.10 21.22 -29.62
N VAL A 120 -9.95 20.52 -28.86
CA VAL A 120 -9.53 19.65 -27.75
C VAL A 120 -9.82 18.21 -28.14
N LEU A 121 -8.75 17.42 -28.23
CA LEU A 121 -8.77 16.04 -28.69
C LEU A 121 -8.42 15.11 -27.52
N ASP A 122 -9.39 14.32 -27.06
CA ASP A 122 -9.25 13.26 -26.04
C ASP A 122 -9.69 11.94 -26.70
N ASP A 123 -8.76 10.99 -26.91
CA ASP A 123 -9.03 9.68 -27.53
C ASP A 123 -9.88 9.74 -28.83
N SER A 124 -9.78 10.83 -29.61
CA SER A 124 -10.77 11.23 -30.62
C SER A 124 -11.02 10.23 -31.75
N VAL A 125 -10.05 9.38 -32.06
CA VAL A 125 -10.21 8.23 -32.97
C VAL A 125 -9.76 6.96 -32.27
N LEU A 126 -10.68 6.02 -32.09
CA LEU A 126 -10.44 4.71 -31.51
C LEU A 126 -10.68 3.60 -32.54
N CYS A 127 -9.69 2.74 -32.77
CA CYS A 127 -9.82 1.55 -33.62
C CYS A 127 -9.50 0.27 -32.85
N GLU A 128 -10.44 -0.67 -32.77
CA GLU A 128 -10.20 -1.93 -32.05
C GLU A 128 -9.33 -2.92 -32.87
N ASP A 129 -9.55 -3.05 -34.19
CA ASP A 129 -8.88 -4.04 -35.06
C ASP A 129 -7.88 -3.43 -36.10
N GLU A 130 -7.83 -3.94 -37.34
CA GLU A 130 -6.85 -3.55 -38.38
C GLU A 130 -7.21 -2.20 -39.04
N ALA A 131 -6.41 -1.15 -38.83
CA ALA A 131 -6.67 0.17 -39.41
C ALA A 131 -5.56 0.65 -40.36
N VAL A 132 -5.94 1.38 -41.41
CA VAL A 132 -5.03 2.15 -42.27
C VAL A 132 -5.30 3.63 -42.03
N LEU A 133 -4.28 4.34 -41.54
CA LEU A 133 -4.36 5.74 -41.15
C LEU A 133 -3.47 6.59 -42.08
N ASP A 134 -4.08 7.51 -42.82
CA ASP A 134 -3.44 8.55 -43.64
C ASP A 134 -4.02 9.90 -43.17
N ASP A 135 -3.19 10.75 -42.54
CA ASP A 135 -3.58 12.08 -42.00
C ASP A 135 -4.91 12.11 -41.20
N SER A 136 -5.19 11.08 -40.40
CA SER A 136 -6.52 10.81 -39.82
C SER A 136 -7.15 11.91 -38.96
N VAL A 137 -6.35 12.79 -38.35
CA VAL A 137 -6.84 14.02 -37.70
C VAL A 137 -6.03 15.21 -38.19
N LEU A 138 -6.70 16.15 -38.85
CA LEU A 138 -6.14 17.39 -39.38
C LEU A 138 -6.68 18.58 -38.57
N CYS A 139 -5.78 19.42 -38.03
CA CYS A 139 -6.16 20.68 -37.35
C CYS A 139 -5.42 21.86 -37.98
N GLU A 140 -6.12 22.90 -38.42
CA GLU A 140 -5.47 24.08 -38.99
C GLU A 140 -4.88 25.01 -37.90
N ASP A 141 -5.55 25.20 -36.77
CA ASP A 141 -5.16 26.15 -35.69
C ASP A 141 -4.62 25.48 -34.39
N GLU A 142 -4.91 25.99 -33.17
CA GLU A 142 -4.35 25.49 -31.90
C GLU A 142 -5.08 24.22 -31.40
N ALA A 143 -4.34 23.12 -31.24
CA ALA A 143 -4.88 21.87 -30.72
C ALA A 143 -4.30 21.47 -29.35
N VAL A 144 -5.16 21.03 -28.43
CA VAL A 144 -4.77 20.36 -27.18
C VAL A 144 -5.00 18.87 -27.34
N LEU A 145 -3.93 18.09 -27.21
CA LEU A 145 -3.92 16.66 -27.49
C LEU A 145 -3.75 15.85 -26.20
N ASP A 146 -4.67 14.94 -25.92
CA ASP A 146 -4.55 13.84 -24.96
C ASP A 146 -4.90 12.54 -25.71
N ASP A 147 -3.88 11.72 -26.03
CA ASP A 147 -4.03 10.41 -26.68
C ASP A 147 -4.97 10.36 -27.94
N ALA A 148 -5.00 11.41 -28.77
CA ALA A 148 -5.98 11.64 -29.85
C ALA A 148 -6.23 10.51 -30.90
N VAL A 149 -5.31 9.56 -31.10
CA VAL A 149 -5.55 8.37 -31.94
C VAL A 149 -5.04 7.12 -31.23
N LEU A 150 -5.94 6.18 -30.95
CA LEU A 150 -5.65 4.92 -30.26
C LEU A 150 -6.08 3.73 -31.13
N CYS A 151 -5.16 2.81 -31.42
CA CYS A 151 -5.48 1.53 -32.06
C CYS A 151 -5.04 0.38 -31.17
N GLU A 152 -5.93 -0.58 -30.86
CA GLU A 152 -5.61 -1.71 -29.99
C GLU A 152 -4.75 -2.78 -30.70
N ASP A 153 -4.94 -3.00 -32.01
CA ASP A 153 -4.29 -4.06 -32.79
C ASP A 153 -3.36 -3.56 -33.95
N GLU A 154 -3.36 -4.18 -35.15
CA GLU A 154 -2.38 -3.92 -36.23
C GLU A 154 -2.74 -2.69 -37.08
N ALA A 155 -2.07 -1.54 -36.86
CA ALA A 155 -2.25 -0.33 -37.67
C ALA A 155 -1.11 -0.10 -38.70
N VAL A 156 -1.48 0.37 -39.90
CA VAL A 156 -0.54 0.88 -40.93
C VAL A 156 -0.67 2.40 -40.96
N LEU A 157 0.43 3.11 -40.64
CA LEU A 157 0.45 4.56 -40.45
C LEU A 157 1.27 5.27 -41.55
N ASP A 158 0.67 6.27 -42.19
CA ASP A 158 1.34 7.34 -42.96
C ASP A 158 0.84 8.69 -42.41
N ASP A 159 1.47 9.15 -41.30
CA ASP A 159 1.09 10.31 -40.48
C ASP A 159 -0.35 10.20 -39.86
N ALA A 160 -0.47 10.30 -38.53
CA ALA A 160 -1.77 10.07 -37.84
C ALA A 160 -2.47 11.36 -37.40
N ILE A 161 -1.67 12.39 -37.09
CA ILE A 161 -2.14 13.69 -36.62
C ILE A 161 -1.27 14.74 -37.27
N LEU A 162 -1.89 15.68 -37.97
CA LEU A 162 -1.22 16.79 -38.62
C LEU A 162 -1.86 18.11 -38.17
N CYS A 163 -1.12 18.89 -37.37
CA CYS A 163 -1.53 20.26 -37.01
C CYS A 163 -0.67 21.28 -37.74
N GLU A 164 -1.27 22.24 -38.45
CA GLU A 164 -0.50 23.27 -39.17
C GLU A 164 0.19 24.28 -38.22
N ASP A 165 -0.43 24.60 -37.08
CA ASP A 165 0.05 25.58 -36.08
C ASP A 165 0.48 24.98 -34.70
N GLU A 166 0.20 25.61 -33.55
CA GLU A 166 0.76 25.23 -32.23
C GLU A 166 -0.03 24.09 -31.54
N ALA A 167 0.55 22.88 -31.49
CA ALA A 167 0.01 21.76 -30.71
C ALA A 167 0.57 21.69 -29.27
N VAL A 168 -0.31 21.60 -28.27
CA VAL A 168 0.04 21.39 -26.85
C VAL A 168 -0.27 19.95 -26.45
N LEU A 169 0.77 19.12 -26.42
CA LEU A 169 0.68 17.75 -25.88
C LEU A 169 0.44 17.77 -24.37
N SER A 170 -0.57 17.00 -23.92
CA SER A 170 -0.70 16.58 -22.52
C SER A 170 0.60 15.87 -22.07
N GLU A 171 0.88 15.84 -20.77
CA GLU A 171 2.20 15.48 -20.24
C GLU A 171 2.63 14.01 -20.46
N ASP A 172 1.80 13.17 -21.08
CA ASP A 172 2.05 11.73 -21.21
C ASP A 172 2.85 11.32 -22.46
N ASP A 173 2.99 12.17 -23.49
CA ASP A 173 3.56 11.73 -24.77
C ASP A 173 5.00 12.18 -25.09
N LYS A 174 5.78 12.53 -24.06
CA LYS A 174 7.24 12.68 -24.20
C LYS A 174 7.94 11.41 -23.71
N VAL A 175 8.36 10.57 -24.65
CA VAL A 175 9.38 9.54 -24.42
C VAL A 175 10.79 10.14 -24.48
N PRO A 176 11.51 10.32 -23.34
CA PRO A 176 12.96 10.39 -23.36
C PRO A 176 13.59 9.09 -22.81
N PRO A 177 14.84 8.79 -23.19
CA PRO A 177 15.46 7.52 -22.90
C PRO A 177 15.80 7.37 -21.41
N VAL A 178 15.70 6.11 -20.96
CA VAL A 178 16.09 5.59 -19.65
C VAL A 178 17.44 6.14 -19.17
N HIS A 179 17.41 7.16 -18.32
CA HIS A 179 18.52 7.50 -17.43
C HIS A 179 18.02 8.18 -16.15
N ASP A 180 18.19 7.48 -15.02
CA ASP A 180 18.18 7.98 -13.64
C ASP A 180 17.20 9.12 -13.33
N THR A 181 15.90 8.82 -13.26
CA THR A 181 14.91 9.72 -12.66
C THR A 181 15.12 9.81 -11.15
N LYS A 182 15.78 10.90 -10.73
CA LYS A 182 15.60 11.43 -9.38
C LYS A 182 14.15 11.90 -9.26
N PHE A 183 13.38 11.25 -8.38
CA PHE A 183 12.00 11.62 -8.04
C PHE A 183 11.94 13.13 -7.71
N ASN A 184 11.21 13.91 -8.52
CA ASN A 184 11.24 15.37 -8.46
C ASN A 184 10.41 15.84 -7.26
N THR A 185 11.08 16.08 -6.14
CA THR A 185 10.44 16.35 -4.84
C THR A 185 9.61 17.63 -4.85
N GLU A 186 9.92 18.56 -5.76
CA GLU A 186 9.17 19.80 -6.00
C GLU A 186 7.78 19.52 -6.57
N LEU A 187 7.66 18.59 -7.55
CA LEU A 187 6.38 18.19 -8.14
C LEU A 187 5.50 17.46 -7.12
N LEU A 188 6.10 16.61 -6.28
CA LEU A 188 5.40 15.95 -5.16
C LEU A 188 4.94 16.95 -4.10
N LEU A 189 5.74 17.99 -3.80
CA LEU A 189 5.33 19.09 -2.92
C LEU A 189 4.22 19.92 -3.57
N LEU A 190 4.24 20.11 -4.89
CA LEU A 190 3.22 20.82 -5.65
C LEU A 190 1.90 20.05 -5.66
N LEU A 191 1.93 18.74 -5.87
CA LEU A 191 0.78 17.83 -5.76
C LEU A 191 0.21 17.79 -4.34
N LEU A 192 1.07 17.74 -3.32
CA LEU A 192 0.66 17.88 -1.91
C LEU A 192 0.07 19.27 -1.64
N LEU A 193 0.61 20.35 -2.24
CA LEU A 193 0.09 21.71 -2.12
C LEU A 193 -1.25 21.86 -2.84
N LEU A 194 -1.42 21.29 -4.03
CA LEU A 194 -2.67 21.28 -4.81
C LEU A 194 -3.77 20.50 -4.09
N LEU A 195 -3.44 19.35 -3.48
CA LEU A 195 -4.34 18.58 -2.60
C LEU A 195 -4.65 19.29 -1.26
N LEU A 196 -3.83 20.27 -0.87
CA LEU A 196 -3.95 21.06 0.37
C LEU A 196 -4.57 22.45 0.17
N LEU A 197 -4.78 22.90 -1.07
CA LEU A 197 -5.40 24.18 -1.35
C LEU A 197 -6.91 24.09 -1.06
N PRO A 198 -7.44 24.87 -0.09
CA PRO A 198 -8.87 25.05 -0.01
C PRO A 198 -9.28 25.82 -1.28
N VAL A 199 -10.27 25.30 -2.01
CA VAL A 199 -11.01 26.08 -3.01
C VAL A 199 -11.25 27.48 -2.43
N PRO A 200 -10.72 28.56 -3.05
CA PRO A 200 -10.72 29.87 -2.44
C PRO A 200 -12.16 30.35 -2.27
N ALA A 201 -12.61 30.41 -1.02
CA ALA A 201 -13.85 31.06 -0.65
C ALA A 201 -13.67 32.59 -0.76
N SER A 202 -13.91 33.16 -1.94
CA SER A 202 -14.80 34.32 -2.19
C SER A 202 -14.42 35.08 -3.49
N PRO A 203 -15.35 35.74 -4.22
CA PRO A 203 -16.44 36.59 -3.74
C PRO A 203 -17.78 35.84 -3.64
N LEU A 204 -17.88 34.95 -2.65
CA LEU A 204 -18.98 34.01 -2.46
C LEU A 204 -19.72 34.32 -1.15
N THR A 205 -19.78 35.56 -0.70
CA THR A 205 -20.64 35.94 0.44
C THR A 205 -22.04 36.36 0.00
N ASP A 206 -22.21 36.78 -1.26
CA ASP A 206 -23.51 37.18 -1.81
C ASP A 206 -24.19 36.09 -2.68
N LEU A 207 -23.43 35.07 -3.14
CA LEU A 207 -23.98 33.88 -3.82
C LEU A 207 -24.31 32.72 -2.86
N LEU A 208 -23.96 32.85 -1.58
CA LEU A 208 -24.12 31.82 -0.54
C LEU A 208 -25.58 31.61 -0.07
N PHE A 209 -26.56 32.31 -0.67
CA PHE A 209 -27.96 32.18 -0.28
C PHE A 209 -28.82 31.33 -1.23
N HIS A 210 -28.30 30.86 -2.37
CA HIS A 210 -29.11 30.10 -3.35
C HIS A 210 -28.54 28.76 -3.85
N ALA A 211 -27.30 28.39 -3.58
CA ALA A 211 -26.79 27.06 -4.01
C ALA A 211 -27.08 25.99 -2.94
N ARG A 212 -28.27 25.37 -3.00
CA ARG A 212 -28.67 24.29 -2.08
C ARG A 212 -28.36 22.87 -2.58
N LYS A 213 -27.58 22.72 -3.66
CA LYS A 213 -27.27 21.42 -4.29
C LYS A 213 -25.87 21.46 -4.91
N LEU A 214 -25.07 20.42 -4.67
CA LEU A 214 -23.78 20.19 -5.33
C LEU A 214 -24.03 19.33 -6.58
N CYS A 215 -23.55 19.73 -7.77
CA CYS A 215 -23.59 18.97 -9.03
C CYS A 215 -24.85 18.11 -9.23
N GLY A 216 -26.03 18.72 -9.38
CA GLY A 216 -27.27 17.98 -9.74
C GLY A 216 -27.78 16.93 -8.74
N THR A 217 -27.04 16.62 -7.66
CA THR A 217 -27.39 15.57 -6.70
C THR A 217 -28.01 16.16 -5.42
N ASN A 218 -28.89 15.40 -4.75
CA ASN A 218 -29.54 15.80 -3.48
C ASN A 218 -28.59 15.79 -2.26
N TYR A 219 -27.27 15.94 -2.45
CA TYR A 219 -26.30 15.83 -1.36
C TYR A 219 -26.25 17.09 -0.50
N PRO A 220 -26.25 16.95 0.85
CA PRO A 220 -25.93 18.05 1.73
C PRO A 220 -24.47 18.48 1.54
N THR A 221 -24.23 19.77 1.30
CA THR A 221 -22.87 20.34 1.17
C THR A 221 -21.99 20.08 2.40
N SER A 222 -22.58 19.79 3.57
CA SER A 222 -21.86 19.39 4.78
C SER A 222 -21.06 18.08 4.63
N ILE A 223 -21.42 17.21 3.67
CA ILE A 223 -20.75 15.93 3.43
C ILE A 223 -19.31 16.12 2.91
N CYS A 224 -19.07 17.14 2.08
CA CYS A 224 -17.74 17.40 1.52
C CYS A 224 -16.68 17.57 2.63
N PHE A 225 -17.02 18.32 3.69
CA PHE A 225 -16.13 18.53 4.84
C PHE A 225 -15.82 17.23 5.60
N ILE A 226 -16.77 16.29 5.66
CA ILE A 226 -16.60 15.01 6.34
C ILE A 226 -15.71 14.08 5.52
N VAL A 227 -15.90 14.02 4.20
CA VAL A 227 -15.11 13.18 3.29
C VAL A 227 -13.66 13.65 3.24
N VAL A 228 -13.41 14.96 3.09
CA VAL A 228 -12.04 15.52 3.11
C VAL A 228 -11.36 15.29 4.47
N ASN A 229 -12.09 15.46 5.57
CA ASN A 229 -11.57 15.12 6.90
C ASN A 229 -11.17 13.64 7.01
N GLU A 230 -12.00 12.72 6.50
CA GLU A 230 -11.67 11.29 6.53
C GLU A 230 -10.44 10.98 5.68
N PHE A 231 -10.37 11.49 4.45
CA PHE A 231 -9.20 11.32 3.59
C PHE A 231 -7.90 11.76 4.27
N CYS A 232 -7.89 12.99 4.81
CA CYS A 232 -6.70 13.55 5.47
C CYS A 232 -6.30 12.76 6.74
N GLU A 233 -7.27 12.32 7.53
CA GLU A 233 -7.01 11.51 8.73
C GLU A 233 -6.50 10.12 8.36
N ARG A 234 -7.06 9.47 7.33
CA ARG A 234 -6.60 8.17 6.82
C ARG A 234 -5.19 8.25 6.28
N PHE A 235 -4.89 9.29 5.49
CA PHE A 235 -3.52 9.54 5.03
C PHE A 235 -2.57 9.65 6.22
N SER A 236 -2.94 10.46 7.23
CA SER A 236 -2.09 10.67 8.40
C SER A 236 -1.83 9.39 9.18
N TYR A 237 -2.86 8.57 9.40
CA TYR A 237 -2.75 7.30 10.12
C TYR A 237 -1.87 6.29 9.39
N TYR A 238 -2.19 5.98 8.13
CA TYR A 238 -1.50 4.94 7.36
C TYR A 238 -0.08 5.36 6.98
N GLY A 239 0.14 6.62 6.59
CA GLY A 239 1.46 7.15 6.26
C GLY A 239 2.44 7.08 7.43
N MET A 240 2.00 7.52 8.62
CA MET A 240 2.80 7.40 9.84
C MET A 240 3.08 5.93 10.18
N LYS A 241 2.07 5.05 10.09
CA LYS A 241 2.19 3.62 10.39
C LYS A 241 3.18 2.92 9.44
N ALA A 242 3.19 3.27 8.15
CA ALA A 242 4.03 2.66 7.10
C ALA A 242 5.54 2.77 7.37
N VAL A 243 6.00 3.89 7.94
CA VAL A 243 7.43 4.11 8.24
C VAL A 243 7.81 3.83 9.70
N LEU A 244 6.84 3.47 10.55
CA LEU A 244 7.01 3.40 12.00
C LEU A 244 7.99 2.31 12.44
N THR A 245 7.87 1.10 11.88
CA THR A 245 8.78 -0.03 12.19
C THR A 245 10.22 0.32 11.81
N LEU A 246 10.41 0.98 10.66
CA LEU A 246 11.73 1.43 10.20
C LEU A 246 12.28 2.54 11.10
N TYR A 247 11.45 3.47 11.57
CA TYR A 247 11.87 4.49 12.53
C TYR A 247 12.41 3.87 13.84
N PHE A 248 11.73 2.86 14.40
CA PHE A 248 12.20 2.18 15.60
C PHE A 248 13.56 1.51 15.41
N LEU A 249 13.71 0.78 14.29
CA LEU A 249 14.93 0.04 13.98
C LEU A 249 16.11 0.95 13.59
N THR A 250 15.85 2.01 12.84
CA THR A 250 16.90 2.81 12.20
C THR A 250 17.26 4.06 12.99
N TYR A 251 16.26 4.74 13.56
CA TYR A 251 16.44 5.99 14.29
C TYR A 251 16.56 5.76 15.80
N LEU A 252 15.62 5.03 16.41
CA LEU A 252 15.70 4.70 17.85
C LEU A 252 16.71 3.57 18.17
N LYS A 253 17.20 2.85 17.15
CA LYS A 253 18.18 1.75 17.27
C LYS A 253 17.69 0.60 18.16
N TRP A 254 16.39 0.31 18.13
CA TRP A 254 15.83 -0.86 18.80
C TRP A 254 16.06 -2.12 17.97
N ASP A 255 16.02 -3.27 18.63
CA ASP A 255 16.05 -4.57 17.95
C ASP A 255 14.71 -4.84 17.22
N GLN A 256 14.70 -5.87 16.37
CA GLN A 256 13.55 -6.22 15.55
C GLN A 256 12.33 -6.64 16.37
N ASP A 257 12.54 -7.34 17.49
CA ASP A 257 11.44 -7.88 18.30
C ASP A 257 10.80 -6.76 19.12
N LEU A 258 11.60 -5.89 19.75
CA LEU A 258 11.07 -4.70 20.44
C LEU A 258 10.34 -3.75 19.48
N SER A 259 10.88 -3.54 18.28
CA SER A 259 10.24 -2.70 17.26
C SER A 259 8.88 -3.26 16.84
N THR A 260 8.81 -4.59 16.63
CA THR A 260 7.58 -5.30 16.28
C THR A 260 6.57 -5.25 17.44
N ALA A 261 7.03 -5.49 18.68
CA ALA A 261 6.18 -5.45 19.87
C ALA A 261 5.55 -4.07 20.08
N VAL A 262 6.32 -2.99 19.98
CA VAL A 262 5.80 -1.62 20.16
C VAL A 262 4.84 -1.23 19.02
N TYR A 263 5.12 -1.62 17.78
CA TYR A 263 4.21 -1.41 16.65
C TYR A 263 2.84 -2.07 16.90
N HIS A 264 2.83 -3.33 17.33
CA HIS A 264 1.57 -4.05 17.59
C HIS A 264 0.90 -3.59 18.89
N ALA A 265 1.65 -3.16 19.92
CA ALA A 265 1.07 -2.53 21.10
C ALA A 265 0.33 -1.23 20.74
N PHE A 266 0.94 -0.39 19.89
CA PHE A 266 0.33 0.81 19.35
C PHE A 266 -0.93 0.50 18.54
N SER A 267 -0.85 -0.45 17.59
CA SER A 267 -1.98 -0.88 16.76
C SER A 267 -3.13 -1.42 17.63
N SER A 268 -2.82 -2.26 18.61
CA SER A 268 -3.79 -2.79 19.57
C SER A 268 -4.52 -1.67 20.32
N LEU A 269 -3.78 -0.66 20.80
CA LEU A 269 -4.37 0.49 21.49
C LEU A 269 -5.28 1.32 20.56
N CYS A 270 -4.92 1.49 19.29
CA CYS A 270 -5.75 2.20 18.29
C CYS A 270 -7.10 1.51 18.03
N TYR A 271 -7.13 0.17 18.11
CA TYR A 271 -8.36 -0.62 17.88
C TYR A 271 -9.14 -0.94 19.16
N PHE A 272 -8.54 -0.73 20.34
CA PHE A 272 -9.20 -0.86 21.64
C PHE A 272 -9.90 0.42 22.10
N THR A 273 -9.26 1.58 21.89
CA THR A 273 -9.79 2.90 22.28
C THR A 273 -11.09 3.37 21.58
N PRO A 274 -11.56 2.81 20.44
CA PRO A 274 -12.91 3.08 19.92
C PRO A 274 -14.03 2.87 20.92
N ILE A 275 -13.91 1.89 21.82
CA ILE A 275 -14.90 1.66 22.88
C ILE A 275 -15.03 2.91 23.77
N LEU A 276 -13.92 3.55 24.11
CA LEU A 276 -13.91 4.77 24.92
C LEU A 276 -14.50 5.95 24.13
N GLY A 277 -14.17 6.08 22.85
CA GLY A 277 -14.72 7.11 21.97
C GLY A 277 -16.23 7.06 21.86
N ALA A 278 -16.78 5.86 21.62
CA ALA A 278 -18.22 5.63 21.55
C ALA A 278 -18.92 5.99 22.87
N ILE A 279 -18.41 5.53 24.01
CA ILE A 279 -18.99 5.85 25.34
C ILE A 279 -18.98 7.37 25.59
N ILE A 280 -17.88 8.06 25.26
CA ILE A 280 -17.78 9.51 25.45
C ILE A 280 -18.79 10.27 24.56
N ALA A 281 -18.92 9.85 23.29
CA ALA A 281 -19.86 10.44 22.34
C ALA A 281 -21.32 10.24 22.75
N ASP A 282 -21.71 9.01 23.08
CA ASP A 282 -23.12 8.69 23.31
C ASP A 282 -23.59 9.18 24.69
N SER A 283 -22.74 9.06 25.71
CA SER A 283 -23.14 9.36 27.09
C SER A 283 -22.99 10.82 27.48
N TRP A 284 -21.91 11.52 27.05
CA TRP A 284 -21.51 12.81 27.66
C TRP A 284 -21.45 13.97 26.66
N LEU A 285 -20.72 13.83 25.55
CA LEU A 285 -20.32 14.97 24.72
C LEU A 285 -21.14 15.13 23.43
N GLY A 286 -21.73 14.06 22.91
CA GLY A 286 -22.26 14.00 21.55
C GLY A 286 -21.14 13.81 20.50
N LYS A 287 -21.47 13.16 19.38
CA LYS A 287 -20.51 12.79 18.31
C LYS A 287 -19.64 13.96 17.85
N PHE A 288 -20.25 15.10 17.53
CA PHE A 288 -19.54 16.28 17.03
C PHE A 288 -18.44 16.80 17.96
N LYS A 289 -18.74 16.93 19.27
CA LYS A 289 -17.75 17.42 20.25
C LYS A 289 -16.67 16.38 20.52
N THR A 290 -17.04 15.09 20.55
CA THR A 290 -16.07 14.00 20.70
C THR A 290 -15.07 13.99 19.55
N ILE A 291 -15.54 14.12 18.31
CA ILE A 291 -14.65 14.22 17.13
C ILE A 291 -13.67 15.37 17.30
N ILE A 292 -14.13 16.59 17.63
CA ILE A 292 -13.22 17.75 17.78
C ILE A 292 -12.19 17.54 18.90
N TYR A 293 -12.63 17.16 20.11
CA TYR A 293 -11.70 17.06 21.24
C TYR A 293 -10.67 15.96 21.05
N LEU A 294 -11.06 14.81 20.48
CA LEU A 294 -10.14 13.72 20.23
C LEU A 294 -9.25 13.98 19.02
N SER A 295 -9.73 14.68 17.98
CA SER A 295 -8.88 15.16 16.89
C SER A 295 -7.83 16.18 17.36
N ILE A 296 -8.12 17.02 18.37
CA ILE A 296 -7.10 17.88 18.99
C ILE A 296 -6.02 17.04 19.67
N VAL A 297 -6.41 16.03 20.47
CA VAL A 297 -5.46 15.09 21.09
C VAL A 297 -4.63 14.40 20.02
N TYR A 298 -5.25 14.04 18.90
CA TYR A 298 -4.61 13.40 17.78
C TYR A 298 -3.55 14.30 17.12
N VAL A 299 -3.89 15.55 16.81
CA VAL A 299 -2.97 16.57 16.29
C VAL A 299 -1.78 16.74 17.23
N VAL A 300 -2.01 16.88 18.54
CA VAL A 300 -0.93 17.01 19.53
C VAL A 300 -0.02 15.78 19.50
N GLY A 301 -0.59 14.57 19.41
CA GLY A 301 0.18 13.34 19.29
C GLY A 301 1.10 13.32 18.06
N HIS A 302 0.59 13.71 16.90
CA HIS A 302 1.37 13.81 15.67
C HIS A 302 2.47 14.88 15.75
N VAL A 303 2.17 16.07 16.28
CA VAL A 303 3.17 17.13 16.47
C VAL A 303 4.27 16.68 17.42
N VAL A 304 3.92 16.08 18.57
CA VAL A 304 4.90 15.54 19.52
C VAL A 304 5.77 14.46 18.87
N LYS A 305 5.17 13.58 18.05
CA LYS A 305 5.89 12.52 17.34
C LYS A 305 6.85 13.07 16.29
N SER A 306 6.43 14.06 15.50
CA SER A 306 7.25 14.71 14.48
C SER A 306 8.41 15.47 15.12
N VAL A 307 8.16 16.25 16.18
CA VAL A 307 9.22 16.93 16.95
C VAL A 307 10.20 15.92 17.56
N GLY A 308 9.71 14.79 18.05
CA GLY A 308 10.55 13.70 18.57
C GLY A 308 11.49 13.08 17.53
N ALA A 309 11.20 13.23 16.24
CA ALA A 309 12.03 12.74 15.13
C ALA A 309 13.05 13.77 14.61
N ILE A 310 13.10 14.98 15.17
CA ILE A 310 14.11 15.99 14.82
C ILE A 310 15.42 15.69 15.57
N PRO A 311 16.56 15.45 14.88
CA PRO A 311 17.82 15.03 15.52
C PRO A 311 18.39 16.01 16.56
N THR A 312 18.05 17.29 16.49
CA THR A 312 18.55 18.31 17.41
C THR A 312 17.78 18.38 18.73
N VAL A 313 16.67 17.63 18.88
CA VAL A 313 15.78 17.74 20.05
C VAL A 313 16.18 16.77 21.16
N GLY A 314 17.13 17.21 21.99
CA GLY A 314 17.47 16.53 23.24
C GLY A 314 18.40 15.33 23.08
N SER A 315 18.35 14.41 24.05
CA SER A 315 19.15 13.17 24.04
C SER A 315 18.33 11.98 23.55
N SER A 316 18.97 10.83 23.33
CA SER A 316 18.31 9.58 22.93
C SER A 316 17.08 9.23 23.80
N SER A 317 17.16 9.46 25.11
CA SER A 317 16.04 9.23 26.03
C SER A 317 14.84 10.17 25.78
N VAL A 318 15.10 11.40 25.33
CA VAL A 318 14.06 12.38 24.99
C VAL A 318 13.34 11.96 23.71
N HIS A 319 14.07 11.51 22.67
CA HIS A 319 13.47 10.99 21.45
C HIS A 319 12.55 9.80 21.71
N ILE A 320 12.97 8.87 22.58
CA ILE A 320 12.16 7.72 23.01
C ILE A 320 10.90 8.20 23.75
N ALA A 321 11.05 9.09 24.75
CA ALA A 321 9.93 9.58 25.53
C ALA A 321 8.89 10.33 24.67
N LEU A 322 9.33 11.25 23.82
CA LEU A 322 8.46 11.97 22.88
C LEU A 322 7.79 11.01 21.90
N SER A 323 8.51 10.01 21.40
CA SER A 323 7.93 9.01 20.50
C SER A 323 6.83 8.19 21.17
N MET A 324 7.03 7.73 22.41
CA MET A 324 6.03 6.94 23.14
C MET A 324 4.82 7.78 23.52
N VAL A 325 5.03 9.00 24.01
CA VAL A 325 3.92 9.92 24.33
C VAL A 325 3.13 10.25 23.07
N GLY A 326 3.81 10.56 21.96
CA GLY A 326 3.17 10.82 20.67
C GLY A 326 2.29 9.65 20.20
N LEU A 327 2.82 8.42 20.23
CA LEU A 327 2.06 7.23 19.83
C LEU A 327 0.85 6.95 20.71
N ILE A 328 0.96 7.13 22.03
CA ILE A 328 -0.18 6.97 22.95
C ILE A 328 -1.26 8.00 22.61
N LEU A 329 -0.90 9.28 22.46
CA LEU A 329 -1.85 10.34 22.11
C LEU A 329 -2.52 10.08 20.75
N ILE A 330 -1.75 9.66 19.75
CA ILE A 330 -2.27 9.25 18.44
C ILE A 330 -3.28 8.12 18.60
N ALA A 331 -2.96 7.08 19.36
CA ALA A 331 -3.83 5.92 19.53
C ALA A 331 -5.18 6.30 20.16
N PHE A 332 -5.18 7.16 21.19
CA PHE A 332 -6.41 7.70 21.77
C PHE A 332 -7.18 8.62 20.82
N GLY A 333 -6.46 9.41 20.02
CA GLY A 333 -7.03 10.28 18.99
C GLY A 333 -7.76 9.50 17.91
N THR A 334 -7.04 8.73 17.09
CA THR A 334 -7.62 7.95 15.97
C THR A 334 -8.66 6.97 16.47
N GLY A 335 -8.36 6.21 17.54
CA GLY A 335 -9.27 5.18 18.00
C GLY A 335 -10.57 5.77 18.50
N GLY A 336 -10.54 6.88 19.23
CA GLY A 336 -11.76 7.46 19.77
C GLY A 336 -12.61 8.24 18.75
N ILE A 337 -12.05 8.71 17.63
CA ILE A 337 -12.85 9.31 16.53
C ILE A 337 -13.45 8.27 15.57
N LYS A 338 -12.80 7.11 15.37
CA LYS A 338 -13.22 6.05 14.45
C LYS A 338 -14.72 5.68 14.51
N PRO A 339 -15.33 5.42 15.68
CA PRO A 339 -16.74 5.05 15.75
C PRO A 339 -17.70 6.24 15.52
N CYS A 340 -17.18 7.48 15.57
CA CYS A 340 -17.98 8.69 15.55
C CYS A 340 -18.13 9.28 14.15
N VAL A 341 -17.07 9.30 13.33
CA VAL A 341 -17.04 10.05 12.06
C VAL A 341 -18.00 9.47 11.04
N ALA A 342 -17.93 8.16 10.76
CA ALA A 342 -18.84 7.50 9.81
C ALA A 342 -20.31 7.62 10.24
N ALA A 343 -20.58 7.46 11.55
CA ALA A 343 -21.90 7.62 12.12
C ALA A 343 -22.40 9.08 12.06
N PHE A 344 -21.52 10.05 12.19
CA PHE A 344 -21.85 11.47 12.08
C PHE A 344 -22.13 11.89 10.63
N GLY A 345 -21.42 11.33 9.66
CA GLY A 345 -21.69 11.51 8.23
C GLY A 345 -23.05 10.94 7.84
N GLY A 346 -23.37 9.72 8.30
CA GLY A 346 -24.69 9.12 8.08
C GLY A 346 -25.85 9.94 8.66
N ASP A 347 -25.65 10.59 9.82
CA ASP A 347 -26.65 11.44 10.49
C ASP A 347 -26.99 12.72 9.68
N GLN A 348 -26.21 13.08 8.65
CA GLN A 348 -26.47 14.28 7.83
C GLN A 348 -27.63 14.08 6.85
N PHE A 349 -27.99 12.83 6.54
CA PHE A 349 -29.09 12.50 5.64
C PHE A 349 -30.43 12.40 6.40
N GLY A 350 -31.53 12.78 5.73
CA GLY A 350 -32.90 12.54 6.22
C GLY A 350 -33.27 11.05 6.18
N GLU A 351 -34.41 10.69 6.76
CA GLU A 351 -34.93 9.32 6.69
C GLU A 351 -35.33 8.93 5.25
N ASP A 352 -35.75 9.90 4.45
CA ASP A 352 -36.20 9.72 3.06
C ASP A 352 -35.04 9.50 2.06
N ASN A 353 -33.81 9.91 2.40
CA ASN A 353 -32.65 9.93 1.49
C ASN A 353 -31.82 8.63 1.61
N VAL A 354 -32.47 7.47 1.45
CA VAL A 354 -31.82 6.17 1.65
C VAL A 354 -30.74 5.90 0.59
N ARG A 355 -31.01 6.23 -0.68
CA ARG A 355 -30.10 5.97 -1.81
C ARG A 355 -28.84 6.85 -1.74
N GLU A 356 -28.99 8.13 -1.39
CA GLU A 356 -27.89 9.08 -1.22
C GLU A 356 -27.02 8.70 -0.01
N ARG A 357 -27.64 8.24 1.08
CA ARG A 357 -26.90 7.74 2.25
C ARG A 357 -26.06 6.50 1.92
N GLN A 358 -26.55 5.60 1.08
CA GLN A 358 -25.78 4.44 0.60
C GLN A 358 -24.60 4.87 -0.26
N LYS A 359 -24.82 5.73 -1.25
CA LYS A 359 -23.75 6.30 -2.09
C LYS A 359 -22.70 7.04 -1.25
N PHE A 360 -23.09 7.75 -0.19
CA PHE A 360 -22.15 8.37 0.76
C PHE A 360 -21.19 7.35 1.38
N PHE A 361 -21.68 6.19 1.84
CA PHE A 361 -20.81 5.18 2.42
C PHE A 361 -19.82 4.59 1.41
N SER A 362 -20.21 4.51 0.12
CA SER A 362 -19.29 4.12 -0.96
C SER A 362 -18.19 5.17 -1.18
N ILE A 363 -18.54 6.47 -1.28
CA ILE A 363 -17.57 7.56 -1.41
C ILE A 363 -16.65 7.62 -0.18
N PHE A 364 -17.21 7.43 1.02
CA PHE A 364 -16.45 7.37 2.26
C PHE A 364 -15.44 6.22 2.24
N TYR A 365 -15.85 5.03 1.77
CA TYR A 365 -14.95 3.88 1.61
C TYR A 365 -13.84 4.15 0.58
N MET A 366 -14.17 4.75 -0.56
CA MET A 366 -13.19 5.16 -1.57
C MET A 366 -12.16 6.14 -0.99
N SER A 367 -12.59 7.14 -0.22
CA SER A 367 -11.70 8.10 0.43
C SER A 367 -10.71 7.45 1.42
N ILE A 368 -11.14 6.38 2.10
CA ILE A 368 -10.28 5.61 3.01
C ILE A 368 -9.17 4.90 2.24
N ASN A 369 -9.53 4.22 1.15
CA ASN A 369 -8.57 3.47 0.35
C ASN A 369 -7.61 4.41 -0.38
N ALA A 370 -8.10 5.52 -0.95
CA ALA A 370 -7.27 6.53 -1.59
C ALA A 370 -6.25 7.14 -0.61
N GLY A 371 -6.70 7.56 0.59
CA GLY A 371 -5.81 8.10 1.61
C GLY A 371 -4.77 7.08 2.10
N SER A 372 -5.16 5.82 2.28
CA SER A 372 -4.25 4.72 2.65
C SER A 372 -3.20 4.44 1.57
N LEU A 373 -3.62 4.38 0.30
CA LEU A 373 -2.75 4.14 -0.85
C LEU A 373 -1.71 5.25 -0.99
N LEU A 374 -2.16 6.50 -1.13
CA LEU A 374 -1.29 7.65 -1.31
C LEU A 374 -0.30 7.78 -0.16
N SER A 375 -0.76 7.62 1.08
CA SER A 375 0.12 7.75 2.24
C SER A 375 1.18 6.65 2.35
N THR A 376 0.85 5.43 1.93
CA THR A 376 1.77 4.28 1.94
C THR A 376 2.85 4.40 0.85
N VAL A 377 2.59 5.13 -0.23
CA VAL A 377 3.58 5.44 -1.28
C VAL A 377 4.38 6.70 -0.92
N ILE A 378 3.71 7.81 -0.63
CA ILE A 378 4.32 9.12 -0.45
C ILE A 378 5.18 9.19 0.82
N THR A 379 4.73 8.63 1.95
CA THR A 379 5.44 8.80 3.22
C THR A 379 6.82 8.11 3.24
N PRO A 380 6.97 6.88 2.73
CA PRO A 380 8.30 6.27 2.57
C PRO A 380 9.22 7.03 1.62
N ILE A 381 8.71 7.60 0.52
CA ILE A 381 9.47 8.43 -0.44
C ILE A 381 9.99 9.69 0.27
N LEU A 382 9.12 10.41 0.99
CA LEU A 382 9.50 11.59 1.78
C LEU A 382 10.58 11.30 2.83
N ARG A 383 10.67 10.05 3.29
CA ARG A 383 11.70 9.60 4.25
C ARG A 383 13.04 9.33 3.57
N SER A 384 13.07 8.60 2.45
CA SER A 384 14.33 8.14 1.81
C SER A 384 14.92 9.14 0.83
N ASP A 385 14.07 9.79 0.03
CA ASP A 385 14.53 10.54 -1.14
C ASP A 385 14.86 11.99 -0.76
N VAL A 386 14.25 12.47 0.33
CA VAL A 386 14.53 13.77 0.91
C VAL A 386 15.55 13.63 2.03
N GLN A 387 16.72 14.26 1.87
CA GLN A 387 17.72 14.31 2.93
C GLN A 387 17.48 15.51 3.84
N CYS A 388 17.32 15.25 5.14
CA CYS A 388 17.24 16.30 6.16
C CYS A 388 18.24 16.02 7.26
N PHE A 389 18.85 17.08 7.80
CA PHE A 389 19.78 16.98 8.93
C PHE A 389 20.95 15.99 8.72
N GLY A 390 21.34 15.74 7.46
CA GLY A 390 22.45 14.85 7.09
C GLY A 390 22.10 13.37 6.94
N GLY A 391 20.82 12.99 6.79
CA GLY A 391 20.38 11.62 6.50
C GLY A 391 18.88 11.50 6.17
N ASP A 392 18.30 10.31 6.32
CA ASP A 392 16.87 10.03 6.11
C ASP A 392 15.96 10.98 6.91
N CYS A 393 14.95 11.53 6.25
CA CYS A 393 14.11 12.59 6.81
C CYS A 393 12.84 12.07 7.53
N TYR A 394 13.02 11.39 8.67
CA TYR A 394 11.88 10.97 9.50
C TYR A 394 11.04 12.14 10.05
N ALA A 395 11.65 13.30 10.28
CA ALA A 395 10.94 14.48 10.75
C ALA A 395 9.87 14.95 9.74
N LEU A 396 10.19 14.95 8.44
CA LEU A 396 9.25 15.28 7.36
C LEU A 396 8.23 14.17 7.17
N ALA A 397 8.68 12.91 7.16
CA ALA A 397 7.79 11.75 7.03
C ALA A 397 6.71 11.69 8.13
N PHE A 398 6.98 12.18 9.34
CA PHE A 398 5.96 12.35 10.38
C PHE A 398 5.30 13.73 10.40
N GLY A 399 5.96 14.74 9.83
CA GLY A 399 5.48 16.12 9.76
C GLY A 399 4.35 16.31 8.76
N VAL A 400 4.42 15.67 7.59
CA VAL A 400 3.35 15.73 6.57
C VAL A 400 2.04 15.11 7.10
N PRO A 401 2.02 13.90 7.67
CA PRO A 401 0.88 13.40 8.44
C PRO A 401 0.36 14.37 9.50
N ALA A 402 1.25 15.00 10.27
CA ALA A 402 0.84 15.99 11.29
C ALA A 402 0.13 17.21 10.68
N ALA A 403 0.64 17.73 9.56
CA ALA A 403 0.02 18.85 8.85
C ALA A 403 -1.35 18.47 8.29
N LEU A 404 -1.47 17.30 7.65
CA LEU A 404 -2.74 16.79 7.12
C LEU A 404 -3.76 16.56 8.23
N MET A 405 -3.35 16.09 9.40
CA MET A 405 -4.26 15.95 10.55
C MET A 405 -4.74 17.31 11.09
N ILE A 406 -3.91 18.36 11.02
CA ILE A 406 -4.33 19.74 11.35
C ILE A 406 -5.36 20.22 10.33
N VAL A 407 -5.12 19.97 9.04
CA VAL A 407 -6.04 20.32 7.96
C VAL A 407 -7.37 19.60 8.13
N ALA A 408 -7.37 18.29 8.42
CA ALA A 408 -8.57 17.51 8.73
C ALA A 408 -9.41 18.18 9.82
N LEU A 409 -8.78 18.57 10.94
CA LEU A 409 -9.46 19.25 12.04
C LEU A 409 -10.02 20.62 11.64
N VAL A 410 -9.26 21.42 10.89
CA VAL A 410 -9.70 22.76 10.43
C VAL A 410 -10.89 22.64 9.48
N VAL A 411 -10.81 21.75 8.49
CA VAL A 411 -11.89 21.48 7.53
C VAL A 411 -13.14 20.99 8.26
N PHE A 412 -13.00 20.06 9.19
CA PHE A 412 -14.14 19.57 9.97
C PHE A 412 -14.80 20.69 10.78
N ILE A 413 -14.02 21.59 11.42
CA ILE A 413 -14.55 22.74 12.16
C ILE A 413 -15.21 23.77 11.23
N ALA A 414 -14.66 24.00 10.04
CA ALA A 414 -15.23 24.93 9.05
C ALA A 414 -16.67 24.54 8.67
N GLY A 415 -16.95 23.25 8.49
CA GLY A 415 -18.31 22.74 8.23
C GLY A 415 -19.29 22.83 9.42
N SER A 416 -18.85 23.30 10.60
CA SER A 416 -19.62 23.22 11.84
C SER A 416 -21.00 23.90 11.79
N GLY A 417 -21.14 24.99 11.02
CA GLY A 417 -22.41 25.70 10.84
C GLY A 417 -23.46 24.91 10.03
N MET A 418 -23.02 23.91 9.27
CA MET A 418 -23.86 23.17 8.30
C MET A 418 -24.25 21.78 8.79
N TYR A 419 -23.61 21.28 9.85
CA TYR A 419 -23.90 19.95 10.36
C TYR A 419 -25.22 19.86 11.11
N LYS A 420 -25.96 18.79 10.84
CA LYS A 420 -27.05 18.32 11.70
C LYS A 420 -26.44 17.66 12.94
N ARG A 421 -26.73 18.22 14.11
CA ARG A 421 -26.18 17.76 15.39
C ARG A 421 -27.26 17.06 16.21
N THR A 422 -27.09 15.76 16.40
CA THR A 422 -27.95 14.95 17.27
C THR A 422 -27.53 15.12 18.74
N PRO A 423 -28.50 15.31 19.67
CA PRO A 423 -28.18 15.37 21.09
C PRO A 423 -27.71 14.00 21.61
N PRO A 424 -26.86 13.95 22.65
CA PRO A 424 -26.42 12.68 23.26
C PRO A 424 -27.62 11.90 23.82
N GLN A 425 -27.67 10.59 23.58
CA GLN A 425 -28.80 9.72 23.96
C GLN A 425 -28.77 9.26 25.42
N GLY A 426 -27.81 9.72 26.23
CA GLY A 426 -27.71 9.31 27.63
C GLY A 426 -27.12 7.91 27.78
N ASN A 427 -27.03 7.43 29.03
CA ASN A 427 -26.24 6.24 29.33
C ASN A 427 -27.06 4.96 29.08
N ILE A 428 -27.05 4.47 27.83
CA ILE A 428 -27.74 3.24 27.41
C ILE A 428 -27.38 2.06 28.33
N LEU A 429 -26.12 1.97 28.78
CA LEU A 429 -25.67 0.92 29.69
C LEU A 429 -26.38 0.92 31.07
N LEU A 430 -26.85 2.08 31.51
CA LEU A 430 -27.58 2.25 32.78
C LEU A 430 -29.09 1.99 32.61
N GLU A 431 -29.65 2.33 31.44
CA GLU A 431 -31.02 1.95 31.06
C GLU A 431 -31.15 0.43 30.85
N VAL A 432 -30.12 -0.21 30.27
CA VAL A 432 -30.00 -1.67 30.13
C VAL A 432 -30.03 -2.37 31.50
N CYS A 433 -29.47 -1.75 32.55
CA CYS A 433 -29.52 -2.31 33.91
C CYS A 433 -30.87 -2.10 34.63
N ASN A 434 -31.65 -1.07 34.27
CA ASN A 434 -32.88 -0.71 35.00
C ASN A 434 -34.18 -1.14 34.30
N CYS A 435 -34.17 -1.41 32.99
CA CYS A 435 -35.32 -1.91 32.25
C CYS A 435 -34.96 -3.18 31.47
N ILE A 436 -34.94 -4.32 32.17
CA ILE A 436 -34.88 -5.62 31.50
C ILE A 436 -36.29 -5.93 30.94
N GLY A 437 -36.60 -5.33 29.78
CA GLY A 437 -37.73 -5.76 28.96
C GLY A 437 -37.39 -7.04 28.19
N ASN A 438 -38.37 -7.90 27.95
CA ASN A 438 -38.19 -9.17 27.22
C ASN A 438 -37.57 -8.97 25.82
N ARG A 439 -37.83 -7.83 25.18
CA ARG A 439 -37.25 -7.40 23.89
C ARG A 439 -35.73 -7.23 23.95
N LEU A 440 -35.23 -6.48 24.93
CA LEU A 440 -33.80 -6.22 25.11
C LEU A 440 -33.04 -7.53 25.39
N ILE A 441 -33.64 -8.46 26.13
CA ILE A 441 -33.03 -9.79 26.37
C ILE A 441 -32.83 -10.56 25.06
N GLN A 442 -33.79 -10.48 24.12
CA GLN A 442 -33.67 -11.15 22.83
C GLN A 442 -32.59 -10.50 21.95
N GLU A 443 -32.54 -9.16 21.89
CA GLU A 443 -31.51 -8.41 21.17
C GLU A 443 -30.11 -8.70 21.70
N ILE A 444 -29.92 -8.72 23.03
CA ILE A 444 -28.65 -9.11 23.68
C ILE A 444 -28.27 -10.55 23.32
N ARG A 445 -29.23 -11.50 23.30
CA ARG A 445 -28.94 -12.89 22.93
C ARG A 445 -28.49 -13.01 21.48
N MET A 446 -29.06 -12.23 20.55
CA MET A 446 -28.62 -12.21 19.15
C MET A 446 -27.19 -11.68 19.03
N VAL A 447 -26.89 -10.55 19.66
CA VAL A 447 -25.54 -9.98 19.69
C VAL A 447 -24.54 -10.95 20.30
N LEU A 448 -24.88 -11.60 21.41
CA LEU A 448 -23.99 -12.55 22.08
C LEU A 448 -23.68 -13.77 21.20
N ARG A 449 -24.64 -14.26 20.40
CA ARG A 449 -24.38 -15.34 19.42
C ARG A 449 -23.33 -14.94 18.39
N VAL A 450 -23.40 -13.71 17.87
CA VAL A 450 -22.42 -13.19 16.91
C VAL A 450 -21.05 -12.95 17.59
N LEU A 451 -21.03 -12.38 18.80
CA LEU A 451 -19.79 -12.17 19.56
C LEU A 451 -19.07 -13.48 19.91
N VAL A 452 -19.80 -14.57 20.16
CA VAL A 452 -19.19 -15.90 20.34
C VAL A 452 -18.47 -16.34 19.07
N LEU A 453 -19.04 -16.05 17.89
CA LEU A 453 -18.42 -16.35 16.60
C LEU A 453 -17.16 -15.48 16.34
N TYR A 454 -17.00 -14.36 17.04
CA TYR A 454 -15.82 -13.49 16.93
C TYR A 454 -14.60 -14.00 17.69
N ILE A 455 -14.78 -14.85 18.70
CA ILE A 455 -13.69 -15.38 19.54
C ILE A 455 -12.49 -15.92 18.73
N PRO A 456 -12.68 -16.70 17.64
CA PRO A 456 -11.56 -17.17 16.80
C PRO A 456 -10.95 -16.10 15.87
N LEU A 457 -11.67 -15.03 15.54
CA LEU A 457 -11.27 -14.06 14.51
C LEU A 457 -9.97 -13.26 14.76
N PRO A 458 -9.54 -12.98 16.02
CA PRO A 458 -8.27 -12.32 16.29
C PRO A 458 -7.06 -12.97 15.60
N MET A 459 -7.10 -14.28 15.34
CA MET A 459 -6.01 -14.98 14.67
C MET A 459 -5.79 -14.49 13.24
N PHE A 460 -6.86 -14.15 12.50
CA PHE A 460 -6.73 -13.60 11.16
C PHE A 460 -5.99 -12.26 11.19
N TRP A 461 -6.40 -11.36 12.10
CA TRP A 461 -5.77 -10.05 12.27
C TRP A 461 -4.32 -10.14 12.73
N ALA A 462 -3.99 -11.14 13.54
CA ALA A 462 -2.61 -11.40 13.94
C ALA A 462 -1.70 -11.75 12.75
N LEU A 463 -2.22 -12.32 11.66
CA LEU A 463 -1.46 -12.52 10.42
C LEU A 463 -1.48 -11.25 9.56
N PHE A 464 -2.67 -10.69 9.35
CA PHE A 464 -2.88 -9.54 8.48
C PHE A 464 -2.02 -8.33 8.86
N ASP A 465 -2.02 -7.93 10.14
CA ASP A 465 -1.30 -6.72 10.58
C ASP A 465 0.24 -6.85 10.54
N GLN A 466 0.80 -8.04 10.26
CA GLN A 466 2.27 -8.23 10.14
C GLN A 466 2.86 -7.65 8.86
N GLN A 467 2.01 -7.26 7.89
CA GLN A 467 2.42 -6.58 6.66
C GLN A 467 3.25 -5.31 6.93
N GLY A 468 2.92 -4.57 8.00
CA GLY A 468 3.63 -3.35 8.40
C GLY A 468 4.77 -3.53 9.42
N SER A 469 5.05 -4.78 9.80
CA SER A 469 6.14 -5.13 10.73
C SER A 469 7.08 -6.18 10.12
N ARG A 470 6.81 -7.48 10.31
CA ARG A 470 7.68 -8.58 9.88
C ARG A 470 7.89 -8.63 8.36
N TRP A 471 6.88 -8.31 7.54
CA TRP A 471 7.03 -8.30 6.08
C TRP A 471 7.84 -7.10 5.59
N THR A 472 7.73 -5.94 6.27
CA THR A 472 8.63 -4.80 6.05
C THR A 472 10.08 -5.19 6.36
N LEU A 473 10.32 -5.90 7.47
CA LEU A 473 11.66 -6.39 7.82
C LEU A 473 12.19 -7.45 6.85
N GLN A 474 11.32 -8.27 6.26
CA GLN A 474 11.67 -9.16 5.16
C GLN A 474 12.08 -8.37 3.91
N ALA A 475 11.29 -7.36 3.52
CA ALA A 475 11.55 -6.54 2.34
C ALA A 475 12.91 -5.82 2.38
N THR A 476 13.32 -5.32 3.56
CA THR A 476 14.65 -4.66 3.72
C THR A 476 15.85 -5.57 3.43
N ARG A 477 15.64 -6.89 3.33
CA ARG A 477 16.68 -7.88 3.02
C ARG A 477 16.57 -8.41 1.57
N MET A 478 15.72 -7.80 0.75
CA MET A 478 15.49 -8.13 -0.66
C MET A 478 16.01 -7.01 -1.57
N ASN A 479 16.14 -7.26 -2.86
CA ASN A 479 16.60 -6.25 -3.84
C ASN A 479 15.42 -5.48 -4.43
N LEU A 480 15.60 -4.17 -4.63
CA LEU A 480 14.63 -3.20 -5.15
C LEU A 480 13.46 -2.87 -4.19
N ALA A 481 12.82 -1.71 -4.37
CA ALA A 481 11.67 -1.27 -3.56
C ALA A 481 10.42 -1.17 -4.44
N PHE A 482 9.37 -1.94 -4.11
CA PHE A 482 8.03 -1.77 -4.70
C PHE A 482 6.98 -2.06 -3.62
N MET A 483 5.94 -1.21 -3.50
CA MET A 483 4.85 -1.37 -2.52
C MET A 483 3.50 -1.44 -3.24
N LEU A 484 2.78 -2.56 -3.11
CA LEU A 484 1.52 -2.85 -3.85
C LEU A 484 0.25 -2.91 -3.00
N ASN A 485 0.34 -2.89 -1.67
CA ASN A 485 -0.72 -3.45 -0.82
C ASN A 485 -2.09 -2.74 -0.96
N ALA A 486 -2.10 -1.40 -1.03
CA ALA A 486 -3.37 -0.66 -1.07
C ALA A 486 -4.02 -0.62 -2.47
N LEU A 487 -3.23 -0.80 -3.54
CA LEU A 487 -3.73 -0.89 -4.92
C LEU A 487 -4.47 -2.22 -5.15
N MET A 488 -3.94 -3.31 -4.59
CA MET A 488 -4.53 -4.64 -4.74
C MET A 488 -5.94 -4.75 -4.17
N ILE A 489 -6.27 -4.03 -3.08
CA ILE A 489 -7.63 -4.08 -2.49
C ILE A 489 -8.64 -3.44 -3.45
N LEU A 490 -8.31 -2.26 -4.00
CA LEU A 490 -9.18 -1.55 -4.94
C LEU A 490 -9.45 -2.39 -6.20
N LEU A 491 -8.46 -3.15 -6.66
CA LEU A 491 -8.60 -4.09 -7.78
C LEU A 491 -9.37 -5.37 -7.40
N PHE A 492 -9.11 -5.94 -6.23
CA PHE A 492 -9.65 -7.27 -5.87
C PHE A 492 -11.11 -7.22 -5.46
N VAL A 493 -11.61 -6.11 -4.90
CA VAL A 493 -13.03 -5.98 -4.56
C VAL A 493 -13.94 -6.20 -5.79
N PRO A 494 -13.81 -5.43 -6.89
CA PRO A 494 -14.64 -5.63 -8.08
C PRO A 494 -14.39 -7.00 -8.74
N ILE A 495 -13.15 -7.48 -8.79
CA ILE A 495 -12.85 -8.82 -9.32
C ILE A 495 -13.59 -9.92 -8.56
N PHE A 496 -13.62 -9.86 -7.23
CA PHE A 496 -14.28 -10.89 -6.44
C PHE A 496 -15.81 -10.83 -6.60
N ASP A 497 -16.39 -9.63 -6.60
CA ASP A 497 -17.83 -9.43 -6.66
C ASP A 497 -18.42 -9.64 -8.07
N LEU A 498 -17.76 -9.14 -9.12
CA LEU A 498 -18.24 -9.20 -10.50
C LEU A 498 -17.82 -10.47 -11.23
N ILE A 499 -16.66 -11.04 -10.91
CA ILE A 499 -16.10 -12.19 -11.66
C ILE A 499 -16.11 -13.46 -10.81
N ILE A 500 -15.39 -13.48 -9.67
CA ILE A 500 -15.14 -14.74 -8.94
C ILE A 500 -16.43 -15.31 -8.33
N TYR A 501 -17.24 -14.52 -7.62
CA TYR A 501 -18.44 -15.05 -6.97
C TYR A 501 -19.50 -15.53 -7.97
N PRO A 502 -19.77 -14.83 -9.10
CA PRO A 502 -20.64 -15.34 -10.16
C PRO A 502 -20.12 -16.65 -10.79
N LEU A 503 -18.81 -16.74 -11.10
CA LEU A 503 -18.20 -17.97 -11.63
C LEU A 503 -18.33 -19.17 -10.68
N VAL A 504 -18.15 -18.95 -9.37
CA VAL A 504 -18.38 -20.00 -8.36
C VAL A 504 -19.87 -20.36 -8.27
N GLY A 505 -20.76 -19.39 -8.52
CA GLY A 505 -22.20 -19.59 -8.64
C GLY A 505 -22.58 -20.53 -9.80
N LEU A 506 -21.90 -20.40 -10.95
CA LEU A 506 -22.07 -21.31 -12.11
C LEU A 506 -21.72 -22.76 -11.75
N CYS A 507 -20.75 -22.97 -10.84
CA CYS A 507 -20.41 -24.28 -10.28
C CYS A 507 -21.45 -24.86 -9.30
N ARG A 508 -22.61 -24.21 -9.11
CA ARG A 508 -23.69 -24.58 -8.15
C ARG A 508 -23.25 -24.63 -6.69
N ILE A 509 -22.16 -23.98 -6.33
CA ILE A 509 -21.69 -23.90 -4.94
C ILE A 509 -22.32 -22.66 -4.30
N LYS A 510 -23.21 -22.87 -3.32
CA LYS A 510 -23.75 -21.76 -2.52
C LYS A 510 -22.67 -21.21 -1.57
N VAL A 511 -22.21 -20.00 -1.86
CA VAL A 511 -21.18 -19.30 -1.09
C VAL A 511 -21.86 -18.45 0.00
N THR A 512 -21.94 -18.97 1.22
CA THR A 512 -22.47 -18.21 2.37
C THR A 512 -21.39 -17.28 2.94
N PRO A 513 -21.75 -16.16 3.61
CA PRO A 513 -20.78 -15.24 4.21
C PRO A 513 -19.75 -15.92 5.12
N LEU A 514 -20.21 -16.86 5.96
CA LEU A 514 -19.33 -17.62 6.85
C LEU A 514 -18.37 -18.55 6.08
N ARG A 515 -18.76 -19.08 4.92
CA ARG A 515 -17.87 -19.87 4.06
C ARG A 515 -16.83 -18.98 3.37
N LYS A 516 -17.20 -17.75 2.96
CA LYS A 516 -16.24 -16.76 2.43
C LYS A 516 -15.18 -16.44 3.49
N MET A 517 -15.60 -16.15 4.73
CA MET A 517 -14.67 -15.87 5.83
C MET A 517 -13.74 -17.06 6.11
N ALA A 518 -14.24 -18.29 6.10
CA ALA A 518 -13.41 -19.49 6.28
C ALA A 518 -12.38 -19.63 5.15
N ALA A 519 -12.79 -19.43 3.89
CA ALA A 519 -11.87 -19.42 2.76
C ALA A 519 -10.83 -18.28 2.87
N GLY A 520 -11.22 -17.10 3.32
CA GLY A 520 -10.29 -15.98 3.56
C GLY A 520 -9.19 -16.32 4.57
N MET A 521 -9.52 -17.06 5.64
CA MET A 521 -8.51 -17.58 6.58
C MET A 521 -7.57 -18.60 5.94
N ILE A 522 -8.03 -19.41 4.99
CA ILE A 522 -7.18 -20.34 4.24
C ILE A 522 -6.21 -19.55 3.35
N PHE A 523 -6.69 -18.53 2.63
CA PHE A 523 -5.85 -17.66 1.81
C PHE A 523 -4.78 -16.93 2.64
N ALA A 524 -5.14 -16.40 3.81
CA ALA A 524 -4.17 -15.80 4.74
C ALA A 524 -3.13 -16.81 5.26
N ALA A 525 -3.51 -18.06 5.53
CA ALA A 525 -2.56 -19.10 5.90
C ALA A 525 -1.60 -19.46 4.75
N LEU A 526 -2.12 -19.54 3.52
CA LEU A 526 -1.31 -19.74 2.32
C LEU A 526 -0.35 -18.57 2.07
N ALA A 527 -0.77 -17.33 2.33
CA ALA A 527 0.09 -16.16 2.25
C ALA A 527 1.31 -16.27 3.17
N PHE A 528 1.13 -16.78 4.39
CA PHE A 528 2.23 -16.99 5.33
C PHE A 528 3.12 -18.20 4.97
N ILE A 529 2.58 -19.20 4.29
CA ILE A 529 3.39 -20.28 3.70
C ILE A 529 4.27 -19.70 2.57
N ALA A 530 3.71 -18.86 1.70
CA ALA A 530 4.47 -18.15 0.67
C ALA A 530 5.55 -17.25 1.30
N ALA A 531 5.19 -16.47 2.34
CA ALA A 531 6.14 -15.63 3.07
C ALA A 531 7.26 -16.43 3.74
N THR A 532 6.97 -17.64 4.21
CA THR A 532 8.00 -18.57 4.71
C THR A 532 8.94 -19.00 3.61
N MET A 533 8.42 -19.37 2.42
CA MET A 533 9.25 -19.76 1.28
C MET A 533 10.20 -18.63 0.86
N VAL A 534 9.72 -17.39 0.85
CA VAL A 534 10.55 -16.21 0.59
C VAL A 534 11.60 -16.04 1.69
N GLU A 535 11.18 -16.07 2.96
CA GLU A 535 12.07 -15.87 4.11
C GLU A 535 13.21 -16.88 4.16
N VAL A 536 12.93 -18.16 3.90
CA VAL A 536 13.96 -19.22 3.89
C VAL A 536 15.01 -18.96 2.81
N ASN A 537 14.64 -18.36 1.68
CA ASN A 537 15.59 -18.00 0.63
C ASN A 537 16.36 -16.72 0.97
N VAL A 538 15.74 -15.75 1.63
CA VAL A 538 16.39 -14.52 2.11
C VAL A 538 17.44 -14.85 3.19
N VAL A 539 17.09 -15.69 4.18
CA VAL A 539 17.96 -16.05 5.31
C VAL A 539 19.23 -16.77 4.86
N LYS A 540 19.23 -17.53 3.75
CA LYS A 540 20.45 -18.17 3.22
C LYS A 540 21.61 -17.20 2.94
N THR A 541 21.32 -15.92 2.77
CA THR A 541 22.31 -14.89 2.49
C THR A 541 22.73 -14.09 3.72
N VAL A 542 22.10 -14.33 4.88
CA VAL A 542 22.32 -13.58 6.12
C VAL A 542 23.15 -14.44 7.08
N VAL A 543 24.14 -13.83 7.74
CA VAL A 543 24.89 -14.47 8.82
C VAL A 543 24.17 -14.17 10.13
N ASP A 544 23.63 -15.20 10.77
CA ASP A 544 22.96 -15.06 12.07
C ASP A 544 23.96 -14.66 13.17
N PRO A 545 23.58 -13.79 14.12
CA PRO A 545 24.44 -13.48 15.26
C PRO A 545 24.69 -14.73 16.12
N ALA A 546 25.89 -14.83 16.70
CA ALA A 546 26.26 -15.98 17.52
C ALA A 546 25.29 -16.14 18.72
N PRO A 547 24.80 -17.35 19.05
CA PRO A 547 23.94 -17.57 20.21
C PRO A 547 24.70 -17.33 21.53
N ALA A 548 23.95 -17.12 22.62
CA ALA A 548 24.53 -16.86 23.94
C ALA A 548 25.53 -17.98 24.34
N GLY A 549 26.70 -17.58 24.83
CA GLY A 549 27.80 -18.52 25.16
C GLY A 549 28.72 -18.89 24.00
N ASN A 550 28.41 -18.47 22.76
CA ASN A 550 29.22 -18.70 21.56
C ASN A 550 29.66 -17.37 20.90
N SER A 551 30.65 -17.48 20.02
CA SER A 551 31.13 -16.41 19.13
C SER A 551 31.30 -16.99 17.72
N LEU A 552 31.18 -16.16 16.70
CA LEU A 552 31.53 -16.54 15.33
C LEU A 552 33.00 -16.21 15.06
N LEU A 553 33.67 -17.08 14.31
CA LEU A 553 35.08 -16.93 13.98
C LEU A 553 35.35 -17.34 12.53
N GLN A 554 36.10 -16.52 11.81
CA GLN A 554 36.78 -16.89 10.57
C GLN A 554 38.28 -16.63 10.67
N VAL A 555 39.08 -17.29 9.82
CA VAL A 555 40.54 -17.21 9.88
C VAL A 555 41.08 -16.86 8.49
N PHE A 556 41.90 -15.80 8.43
CA PHE A 556 42.59 -15.37 7.22
C PHE A 556 44.06 -15.80 7.28
N ASN A 557 44.46 -16.66 6.36
CA ASN A 557 45.86 -17.08 6.23
C ASN A 557 46.62 -16.20 5.24
N LEU A 558 47.46 -15.31 5.77
CA LEU A 558 48.40 -14.47 5.00
C LEU A 558 49.85 -14.94 5.13
N ALA A 559 50.10 -16.11 5.73
CA ALA A 559 51.39 -16.77 5.66
C ALA A 559 51.49 -17.49 4.32
N GLY A 560 52.62 -17.37 3.62
CA GLY A 560 52.82 -17.90 2.25
C GLY A 560 52.85 -19.44 2.12
N GLY A 561 52.06 -20.17 2.91
CA GLY A 561 51.88 -21.62 2.90
C GLY A 561 50.78 -22.05 3.89
N ASP A 562 50.49 -23.34 3.94
CA ASP A 562 49.35 -23.86 4.72
C ASP A 562 49.53 -23.72 6.23
N VAL A 563 48.46 -23.33 6.91
CA VAL A 563 48.46 -23.11 8.36
C VAL A 563 47.39 -23.96 9.04
N SER A 564 47.76 -24.68 10.08
CA SER A 564 46.81 -25.41 10.93
C SER A 564 46.58 -24.67 12.25
N VAL A 565 45.31 -24.42 12.59
CA VAL A 565 44.90 -23.66 13.79
C VAL A 565 44.13 -24.57 14.74
N LYS A 566 44.53 -24.61 16.02
CA LYS A 566 43.83 -25.37 17.07
C LYS A 566 43.48 -24.48 18.25
N PHE A 567 42.28 -24.69 18.81
CA PHE A 567 41.83 -24.03 20.03
C PHE A 567 41.81 -25.03 21.19
N GLN A 568 42.08 -24.55 22.41
CA GLN A 568 42.22 -25.40 23.61
C GLN A 568 41.02 -26.31 23.92
N SER A 569 39.80 -25.90 23.54
CA SER A 569 38.55 -26.58 23.90
C SER A 569 37.73 -27.07 22.70
N SER A 570 38.10 -26.70 21.48
CA SER A 570 37.36 -27.01 20.25
C SER A 570 38.29 -27.01 19.05
N ASN A 571 37.92 -27.74 17.99
CA ASN A 571 38.67 -27.75 16.73
C ASN A 571 37.78 -27.30 15.56
N PRO A 572 37.42 -26.01 15.48
CA PRO A 572 36.55 -25.49 14.42
C PRO A 572 37.18 -25.58 13.02
N PHE A 573 38.52 -25.61 12.92
CA PHE A 573 39.23 -25.70 11.64
C PHE A 573 40.08 -26.99 11.58
N PRO A 574 39.47 -28.13 11.23
CA PRO A 574 40.17 -29.42 11.22
C PRO A 574 41.18 -29.56 10.08
N GLU A 575 40.96 -28.86 8.96
CA GLU A 575 41.83 -28.88 7.78
C GLU A 575 42.81 -27.71 7.79
N PRO A 576 44.03 -27.88 7.21
CA PRO A 576 44.95 -26.77 7.00
C PRO A 576 44.34 -25.70 6.08
N ILE A 577 44.46 -24.45 6.48
CA ILE A 577 43.94 -23.29 5.74
C ILE A 577 45.00 -22.86 4.73
N GLN A 578 44.63 -22.80 3.45
CA GLN A 578 45.54 -22.42 2.37
C GLN A 578 45.82 -20.92 2.35
N TYR A 579 46.93 -20.52 1.73
CA TYR A 579 47.29 -19.11 1.57
C TYR A 579 46.24 -18.38 0.70
N LEU A 580 45.73 -17.24 1.20
CA LEU A 580 44.68 -16.44 0.54
C LEU A 580 43.39 -17.23 0.20
N GLN A 581 43.06 -18.24 1.00
CA GLN A 581 41.79 -18.94 0.85
C GLN A 581 40.63 -18.08 1.36
N ASP A 582 39.59 -17.93 0.54
CA ASP A 582 38.29 -17.40 0.96
C ASP A 582 37.67 -18.30 2.04
N PRO A 583 37.38 -17.77 3.26
CA PRO A 583 36.65 -18.53 4.25
C PRO A 583 35.29 -18.92 3.69
N PRO A 584 34.92 -20.21 3.72
CA PRO A 584 33.64 -20.66 3.17
C PRO A 584 32.45 -20.16 4.00
N GLN A 585 32.61 -20.01 5.32
CA GLN A 585 31.61 -19.54 6.27
C GLN A 585 32.25 -19.22 7.64
N TYR A 586 31.52 -18.49 8.48
CA TYR A 586 31.87 -18.31 9.90
C TYR A 586 31.65 -19.61 10.68
N GLU A 587 32.62 -20.00 11.50
CA GLU A 587 32.54 -21.17 12.37
C GLU A 587 32.18 -20.78 13.81
N LEU A 588 31.42 -21.64 14.49
CA LEU A 588 31.01 -21.42 15.88
C LEU A 588 32.14 -21.76 16.86
N LEU A 589 32.50 -20.78 17.68
CA LEU A 589 33.48 -20.90 18.75
C LEU A 589 32.76 -20.87 20.12
N PRO A 590 32.71 -21.99 20.86
CA PRO A 590 32.11 -22.04 22.18
C PRO A 590 32.99 -21.35 23.23
N LEU A 591 32.44 -20.38 23.95
CA LEU A 591 33.17 -19.57 24.95
C LEU A 591 32.90 -19.98 26.41
N GLY A 592 31.77 -20.65 26.69
CA GLY A 592 31.38 -21.16 28.02
C GLY A 592 31.10 -20.10 29.10
N ALA A 593 31.69 -18.89 29.00
CA ALA A 593 31.50 -17.71 29.84
C ALA A 593 31.50 -16.43 28.99
N SER A 594 31.05 -15.30 29.55
CA SER A 594 30.82 -14.03 28.81
C SER A 594 32.08 -13.38 28.23
N ASN A 595 33.26 -13.70 28.77
CA ASN A 595 34.55 -13.19 28.31
C ASN A 595 35.68 -14.20 28.58
N ASN A 596 36.22 -14.81 27.53
CA ASN A 596 37.27 -15.81 27.70
C ASN A 596 38.50 -15.47 26.85
N THR A 597 39.69 -15.58 27.47
CA THR A 597 40.95 -15.49 26.73
C THR A 597 41.31 -16.89 26.29
N LEU A 598 41.24 -17.14 24.99
CA LEU A 598 41.52 -18.46 24.42
C LEU A 598 42.97 -18.50 23.93
N LYS A 599 43.62 -19.64 24.22
CA LYS A 599 44.91 -19.99 23.64
C LYS A 599 44.67 -20.62 22.26
N ILE A 600 45.35 -20.07 21.26
CA ILE A 600 45.30 -20.48 19.86
C ILE A 600 46.68 -21.01 19.50
N GLU A 601 46.76 -22.26 19.09
CA GLU A 601 47.99 -22.90 18.62
C GLU A 601 48.00 -22.91 17.10
N VAL A 602 48.99 -22.24 16.51
CA VAL A 602 49.10 -22.07 15.06
C VAL A 602 50.36 -22.77 14.58
N THR A 603 50.21 -23.75 13.69
CA THR A 603 51.32 -24.53 13.14
C THR A 603 51.56 -24.15 11.69
N PHE A 604 52.80 -23.72 11.38
CA PHE A 604 53.24 -23.33 10.05
C PHE A 604 54.66 -23.85 9.79
N ASN A 605 54.88 -24.50 8.64
CA ASN A 605 56.17 -25.11 8.29
C ASN A 605 56.78 -25.98 9.42
N GLY A 606 55.94 -26.72 10.15
CA GLY A 606 56.35 -27.60 11.26
C GLY A 606 56.73 -26.89 12.56
N LYS A 607 56.63 -25.55 12.65
CA LYS A 607 56.79 -24.78 13.87
C LYS A 607 55.43 -24.35 14.42
N THR A 608 55.22 -24.54 15.72
CA THR A 608 54.01 -24.11 16.41
C THR A 608 54.26 -22.80 17.15
N SER A 609 53.42 -21.79 16.89
CA SER A 609 53.37 -20.50 17.60
C SER A 609 52.09 -20.43 18.42
N GLU A 610 52.13 -19.73 19.55
CA GLU A 610 50.98 -19.60 20.45
C GLU A 610 50.48 -18.15 20.50
N CYS A 611 49.18 -17.96 20.31
CA CYS A 611 48.51 -16.68 20.36
C CYS A 611 47.43 -16.68 21.46
N HIS A 612 47.35 -15.60 22.24
CA HIS A 612 46.32 -15.43 23.26
C HIS A 612 45.41 -14.27 22.88
N ARG A 613 44.12 -14.54 22.67
CA ARG A 613 43.15 -13.53 22.25
C ARG A 613 41.87 -13.61 23.07
N LYS A 614 41.26 -12.45 23.31
CA LYS A 614 40.05 -12.32 24.12
C LYS A 614 38.85 -12.27 23.18
N PHE A 615 37.89 -13.16 23.44
CA PHE A 615 36.64 -13.24 22.70
C PHE A 615 35.49 -12.83 23.62
N PHE A 616 34.47 -12.24 23.02
CA PHE A 616 33.22 -11.90 23.66
C PHE A 616 32.09 -12.67 22.98
N GLN A 617 31.13 -13.13 23.76
CA GLN A 617 29.94 -13.82 23.25
C GLN A 617 29.10 -12.93 22.33
N GLN A 618 28.31 -13.54 21.44
CA GLN A 618 27.40 -12.85 20.50
C GLN A 618 28.08 -11.89 19.53
N LYS A 619 29.39 -12.06 19.31
CA LYS A 619 30.17 -11.28 18.35
C LYS A 619 30.79 -12.18 17.28
N ALA A 620 31.16 -11.58 16.16
CA ALA A 620 31.90 -12.21 15.09
C ALA A 620 33.34 -11.66 15.06
N TYR A 621 34.31 -12.50 14.74
CA TYR A 621 35.71 -12.10 14.62
C TYR A 621 36.39 -12.72 13.41
N SER A 622 37.34 -11.96 12.87
CA SER A 622 38.34 -12.41 11.91
C SER A 622 39.71 -12.53 12.59
N LEU A 623 40.28 -13.73 12.55
CA LEU A 623 41.65 -13.99 13.02
C LEU A 623 42.61 -13.95 11.83
N ILE A 624 43.45 -12.93 11.77
CA ILE A 624 44.40 -12.71 10.69
C ILE A 624 45.76 -13.27 11.09
N LEU A 625 46.35 -14.11 10.25
CA LEU A 625 47.63 -14.78 10.50
C LEU A 625 48.71 -14.25 9.56
N PHE A 626 49.77 -13.67 10.12
CA PHE A 626 50.90 -13.13 9.36
C PHE A 626 52.20 -13.85 9.68
N SER A 627 53.06 -14.06 8.68
CA SER A 627 54.42 -14.56 8.88
C SER A 627 55.38 -13.44 9.30
N ARG A 628 56.13 -13.64 10.39
CA ARG A 628 57.23 -12.77 10.82
C ARG A 628 58.51 -13.59 11.08
N SER A 629 59.63 -12.90 11.27
CA SER A 629 60.95 -13.51 11.49
C SER A 629 61.03 -14.46 12.70
N ASP A 630 60.11 -14.34 13.66
CA ASP A 630 60.02 -15.10 14.91
C ASP A 630 58.94 -16.20 14.92
N GLY A 631 58.09 -16.30 13.90
CA GLY A 631 56.99 -17.28 13.83
C GLY A 631 55.76 -16.74 13.11
N ILE A 632 54.57 -17.22 13.49
CA ILE A 632 53.29 -16.60 13.06
C ILE A 632 52.79 -15.67 14.16
N ASN A 633 52.40 -14.46 13.75
CA ASN A 633 51.66 -13.52 14.59
C ASN A 633 50.17 -13.57 14.23
N CYS A 634 49.29 -13.51 15.24
CA CYS A 634 47.84 -13.55 15.04
C CYS A 634 47.20 -12.23 15.48
N THR A 635 46.48 -11.55 14.61
CA THR A 635 45.70 -10.34 14.95
C THR A 635 44.22 -10.71 14.97
N LEU A 636 43.47 -10.22 15.97
CA LEU A 636 42.03 -10.45 16.06
C LEU A 636 41.31 -9.15 15.75
N VAL A 637 40.38 -9.18 14.81
CA VAL A 637 39.52 -8.05 14.42
C VAL A 637 38.08 -8.44 14.67
N GLU A 638 37.29 -7.53 15.23
CA GLU A 638 35.85 -7.70 15.38
C GLU A 638 35.16 -7.45 14.03
N ASP A 639 34.31 -8.38 13.61
CA ASP A 639 33.61 -8.31 12.34
C ASP A 639 32.22 -7.73 12.51
N PHE A 640 31.81 -6.97 11.49
CA PHE A 640 30.45 -6.48 11.36
C PHE A 640 29.71 -7.34 10.34
N ILE A 641 28.87 -8.25 10.83
CA ILE A 641 28.15 -9.24 10.00
C ILE A 641 26.77 -8.78 9.53
N HIS A 642 26.38 -7.55 9.86
CA HIS A 642 25.08 -7.00 9.48
C HIS A 642 25.16 -6.37 8.08
N LYS A 643 24.20 -6.73 7.23
CA LYS A 643 24.02 -6.10 5.91
C LYS A 643 23.63 -4.63 6.06
N SER A 644 23.98 -3.83 5.06
CA SER A 644 23.56 -2.42 5.00
C SER A 644 22.05 -2.32 4.86
N LYS A 645 21.47 -1.31 5.50
CA LYS A 645 20.01 -1.10 5.56
C LYS A 645 19.46 -0.56 4.24
N ASP A 646 20.29 0.14 3.48
CA ASP A 646 19.97 0.67 2.15
C ASP A 646 20.42 -0.30 1.04
N GLY A 647 20.85 -1.51 1.44
CA GLY A 647 21.46 -2.50 0.57
C GLY A 647 22.75 -2.06 -0.13
N LYS A 648 23.36 -0.96 0.29
CA LYS A 648 24.71 -0.59 -0.15
C LYS A 648 25.74 -1.65 0.27
N PRO A 649 26.66 -2.08 -0.60
CA PRO A 649 27.75 -2.96 -0.18
C PRO A 649 28.59 -2.30 0.92
N TYR A 650 28.97 -3.10 1.92
CA TYR A 650 30.03 -2.72 2.85
C TYR A 650 31.39 -3.14 2.31
N LEU A 651 32.37 -2.26 2.49
CA LEU A 651 33.73 -2.48 2.06
C LEU A 651 34.69 -2.20 3.22
N ARG A 652 35.64 -3.11 3.40
CA ARG A 652 36.79 -2.92 4.30
C ARG A 652 38.06 -3.40 3.63
N PHE A 653 39.18 -2.79 4.01
CA PHE A 653 40.48 -3.08 3.43
C PHE A 653 41.46 -3.55 4.49
N LEU A 654 42.26 -4.55 4.15
CA LEU A 654 43.39 -5.01 4.95
C LEU A 654 44.70 -4.64 4.27
N ASN A 655 45.49 -3.80 4.92
CA ASN A 655 46.79 -3.39 4.39
C ASN A 655 47.91 -4.31 4.88
N THR A 656 48.46 -5.14 3.99
CA THR A 656 49.61 -6.01 4.32
C THR A 656 50.97 -5.32 4.19
N GLN A 657 51.01 -4.09 3.67
CA GLN A 657 52.25 -3.38 3.39
C GLN A 657 52.85 -2.75 4.66
N PRO A 658 54.17 -2.52 4.69
CA PRO A 658 54.85 -1.84 5.80
C PRO A 658 54.60 -0.32 5.86
N GLU A 659 53.94 0.24 4.84
CA GLU A 659 53.61 1.66 4.73
C GLU A 659 52.10 1.88 4.74
N ALA A 660 51.69 3.11 5.08
CA ALA A 660 50.30 3.51 5.01
C ALA A 660 49.84 3.68 3.56
N ILE A 661 48.58 3.35 3.29
CA ILE A 661 47.97 3.45 1.95
C ILE A 661 46.69 4.29 2.06
N ASN A 662 46.50 5.18 1.10
CA ASN A 662 45.26 5.93 0.95
C ASN A 662 44.53 5.44 -0.29
N LEU A 663 43.27 5.06 -0.12
CA LEU A 663 42.38 4.63 -1.20
C LEU A 663 41.17 5.55 -1.31
N THR A 664 40.68 5.75 -2.52
CA THR A 664 39.41 6.44 -2.79
C THR A 664 38.53 5.57 -3.68
N VAL A 665 37.39 5.13 -3.15
CA VAL A 665 36.41 4.26 -3.81
C VAL A 665 35.09 5.03 -3.92
N GLY A 666 34.74 5.49 -5.12
CA GLY A 666 33.62 6.42 -5.30
C GLY A 666 33.86 7.70 -4.48
N ASP A 667 32.89 8.06 -3.64
CA ASP A 667 32.95 9.24 -2.75
C ASP A 667 33.65 8.98 -1.41
N GLU A 668 34.05 7.72 -1.14
CA GLU A 668 34.58 7.32 0.16
C GLU A 668 36.11 7.20 0.17
N HIS A 669 36.71 7.78 1.20
CA HIS A 669 38.16 7.72 1.44
C HIS A 669 38.52 6.73 2.55
N PHE A 670 39.52 5.89 2.30
CA PHE A 670 40.06 4.93 3.27
C PHE A 670 41.51 5.26 3.56
N HIS A 671 41.83 5.46 4.85
CA HIS A 671 43.19 5.62 5.34
C HIS A 671 43.62 4.34 6.06
N LEU A 672 44.59 3.63 5.49
CA LEU A 672 45.04 2.34 5.97
C LEU A 672 46.41 2.46 6.65
N LEU A 673 46.46 2.13 7.93
CA LEU A 673 47.73 2.00 8.65
C LEU A 673 48.47 0.71 8.25
N PRO A 674 49.80 0.62 8.45
CA PRO A 674 50.55 -0.59 8.14
C PRO A 674 50.07 -1.80 8.94
N HIS A 675 49.80 -2.93 8.27
CA HIS A 675 49.37 -4.19 8.89
C HIS A 675 48.05 -4.07 9.69
N ASP A 676 47.18 -3.13 9.29
CA ASP A 676 45.93 -2.84 9.98
C ASP A 676 44.71 -2.99 9.05
N MET A 677 43.55 -3.19 9.65
CA MET A 677 42.26 -3.30 8.97
C MET A 677 41.53 -1.96 9.04
N SER A 678 40.97 -1.49 7.93
CA SER A 678 40.12 -0.30 7.95
C SER A 678 38.80 -0.56 8.69
N PRO A 679 38.14 0.48 9.20
CA PRO A 679 36.72 0.36 9.54
C PRO A 679 35.90 0.01 8.28
N ASN A 680 34.74 -0.62 8.50
CA ASN A 680 33.77 -0.87 7.45
C ASN A 680 33.11 0.45 7.02
N LYS A 681 32.98 0.66 5.72
CA LYS A 681 32.23 1.79 5.15
C LYS A 681 31.30 1.29 4.06
N THR A 682 30.17 1.94 3.85
CA THR A 682 29.26 1.65 2.74
C THR A 682 29.72 2.39 1.49
N VAL A 683 29.61 1.75 0.34
CA VAL A 683 29.87 2.35 -0.97
C VAL A 683 28.67 2.12 -1.88
N ASN A 684 28.51 2.93 -2.93
CA ASN A 684 27.41 2.74 -3.88
C ASN A 684 27.63 1.45 -4.68
N GLN A 685 26.53 0.76 -5.03
CA GLN A 685 26.59 -0.39 -5.93
C GLN A 685 27.05 0.07 -7.30
N ASN A 686 28.25 -0.34 -7.72
CA ASN A 686 28.78 -0.06 -9.04
C ASN A 686 29.92 -1.03 -9.36
N ASN A 687 30.35 -1.06 -10.61
CA ASN A 687 31.60 -1.66 -11.02
C ASN A 687 32.74 -0.67 -10.80
N TYR A 688 33.77 -1.06 -10.03
CA TYR A 688 34.92 -0.21 -9.69
C TYR A 688 36.22 -0.75 -10.31
N PRO A 689 36.44 -0.56 -11.63
CA PRO A 689 37.63 -1.05 -12.31
C PRO A 689 38.90 -0.24 -12.04
N ASP A 690 38.77 0.99 -11.51
CA ASP A 690 39.87 1.95 -11.42
C ASP A 690 39.86 2.73 -10.09
N VAL A 691 40.09 2.03 -8.98
CA VAL A 691 40.16 2.63 -7.64
C VAL A 691 41.49 3.33 -7.44
N SER A 692 41.42 4.63 -7.13
CA SER A 692 42.60 5.47 -6.88
C SER A 692 43.34 5.03 -5.63
N CYS A 693 44.65 4.78 -5.78
CA CYS A 693 45.52 4.34 -4.71
C CYS A 693 46.79 5.19 -4.64
N THR A 694 47.12 5.68 -3.44
CA THR A 694 48.35 6.44 -3.20
C THR A 694 49.14 5.86 -2.03
N SER A 695 50.46 5.71 -2.24
CA SER A 695 51.42 5.21 -1.27
C SER A 695 52.65 6.13 -1.24
N PRO A 696 53.30 6.36 -0.08
CA PRO A 696 54.41 7.30 0.05
C PRO A 696 55.66 6.96 -0.77
N SER A 697 56.02 5.68 -0.90
CA SER A 697 57.29 5.27 -1.55
C SER A 697 57.12 4.40 -2.79
N LYS A 698 56.01 3.66 -2.93
CA LYS A 698 55.74 2.75 -4.05
C LYS A 698 54.71 3.33 -5.02
N LYS A 699 54.89 3.06 -6.32
CA LYS A 699 53.83 3.30 -7.33
C LYS A 699 52.70 2.29 -7.09
N CYS A 700 51.62 2.74 -6.47
CA CYS A 700 50.37 2.00 -6.46
C CYS A 700 49.65 2.28 -7.79
N SER A 701 49.44 1.24 -8.61
CA SER A 701 48.52 1.35 -9.74
C SER A 701 47.08 1.41 -9.23
N ASN A 702 46.18 1.99 -10.02
CA ASN A 702 44.77 1.90 -9.71
C ASN A 702 44.34 0.43 -9.61
N LEU A 703 43.43 0.17 -8.69
CA LEU A 703 43.02 -1.17 -8.27
C LEU A 703 41.66 -1.50 -8.92
N ASP A 704 41.54 -2.69 -9.48
CA ASP A 704 40.26 -3.21 -9.97
C ASP A 704 39.58 -4.01 -8.85
N LEU A 705 38.44 -3.52 -8.35
CA LEU A 705 37.61 -4.22 -7.37
C LEU A 705 36.43 -4.96 -8.03
N GLY A 706 36.19 -4.75 -9.32
CA GLY A 706 35.03 -5.25 -10.04
C GLY A 706 33.69 -4.75 -9.48
N LEU A 707 32.63 -5.50 -9.74
CA LEU A 707 31.28 -5.23 -9.22
C LEU A 707 31.22 -5.44 -7.70
N LEU A 708 30.64 -4.47 -6.99
CA LEU A 708 30.27 -4.58 -5.59
C LEU A 708 28.74 -4.67 -5.50
N ASP A 709 28.22 -5.84 -5.16
CA ASP A 709 26.80 -6.16 -5.24
C ASP A 709 25.97 -5.66 -4.04
N PHE A 710 24.67 -5.53 -4.27
CA PHE A 710 23.72 -5.07 -3.27
C PHE A 710 23.70 -5.98 -2.03
N GLY A 711 23.87 -5.38 -0.85
CA GLY A 711 23.76 -6.04 0.46
C GLY A 711 24.96 -6.91 0.83
N ALA A 712 26.00 -6.98 0.00
CA ALA A 712 27.21 -7.75 0.27
C ALA A 712 28.16 -7.04 1.25
N LEU A 713 29.02 -7.81 1.92
CA LEU A 713 30.17 -7.32 2.68
C LEU A 713 31.44 -7.88 2.07
N TYR A 714 32.35 -6.98 1.67
CA TYR A 714 33.63 -7.35 1.07
C TYR A 714 34.81 -6.96 1.96
N THR A 715 35.76 -7.89 2.09
CA THR A 715 37.12 -7.62 2.55
C THR A 715 38.05 -7.61 1.36
N VAL A 716 38.78 -6.51 1.16
CA VAL A 716 39.81 -6.43 0.13
C VAL A 716 41.18 -6.44 0.80
N ILE A 717 41.96 -7.48 0.55
CA ILE A 717 43.33 -7.61 1.05
C ILE A 717 44.28 -7.06 0.01
N LEU A 718 45.05 -6.03 0.39
CA LEU A 718 46.07 -5.46 -0.48
C LEU A 718 47.35 -6.27 -0.34
N ILE A 719 47.71 -7.03 -1.38
CA ILE A 719 48.92 -7.87 -1.40
C ILE A 719 49.93 -7.32 -2.42
N GLU A 720 51.19 -7.71 -2.28
CA GLU A 720 52.23 -7.37 -3.25
C GLU A 720 52.53 -8.56 -4.15
N GLU A 721 52.27 -8.39 -5.45
CA GLU A 721 52.61 -9.36 -6.49
C GLU A 721 53.46 -8.69 -7.56
N SER A 722 54.61 -9.30 -7.88
CA SER A 722 55.53 -8.79 -8.92
C SER A 722 55.93 -7.31 -8.76
N GLY A 723 56.00 -6.81 -7.51
CA GLY A 723 56.36 -5.43 -7.19
C GLY A 723 55.25 -4.39 -7.38
N LYS A 724 54.01 -4.84 -7.61
CA LYS A 724 52.80 -4.00 -7.64
C LYS A 724 51.86 -4.41 -6.51
N ILE A 725 51.08 -3.46 -6.01
CA ILE A 725 50.01 -3.73 -5.05
C ILE A 725 48.79 -4.17 -5.86
N VAL A 726 48.25 -5.34 -5.56
CA VAL A 726 47.05 -5.90 -6.20
C VAL A 726 45.98 -6.18 -5.14
N PRO A 727 44.69 -5.95 -5.47
CA PRO A 727 43.61 -6.25 -4.55
C PRO A 727 43.22 -7.73 -4.65
N HIS A 728 43.11 -8.40 -3.52
CA HIS A 728 42.45 -9.70 -3.41
C HIS A 728 41.11 -9.50 -2.72
N LYS A 729 40.01 -9.54 -3.49
CA LYS A 729 38.64 -9.31 -3.00
C LYS A 729 38.03 -10.61 -2.49
N MET A 730 37.50 -10.56 -1.29
CA MET A 730 36.81 -11.66 -0.60
C MET A 730 35.40 -11.20 -0.23
N GLU A 731 34.43 -12.11 -0.29
CA GLU A 731 33.04 -11.85 0.09
C GLU A 731 32.76 -12.47 1.47
N ASP A 732 32.72 -11.63 2.52
CA ASP A 732 32.47 -12.08 3.90
C ASP A 732 30.97 -12.40 4.13
N VAL A 733 30.09 -11.60 3.51
CA VAL A 733 28.63 -11.80 3.56
C VAL A 733 28.09 -11.69 2.14
N LYS A 734 27.33 -12.72 1.73
CA LYS A 734 26.82 -12.83 0.37
C LYS A 734 25.87 -11.70 0.00
N ALA A 735 25.95 -11.22 -1.23
CA ALA A 735 24.97 -10.31 -1.80
C ALA A 735 23.52 -10.80 -1.60
N ASN A 736 22.59 -9.85 -1.47
CA ASN A 736 21.16 -10.18 -1.57
C ASN A 736 20.88 -10.58 -3.03
N ASN A 737 20.23 -11.73 -3.22
CA ASN A 737 19.91 -12.26 -4.55
C ASN A 737 18.42 -12.52 -4.76
N VAL A 738 17.58 -12.20 -3.77
CA VAL A 738 16.14 -12.39 -3.84
C VAL A 738 15.49 -11.06 -4.23
N HIS A 739 14.87 -11.03 -5.41
CA HIS A 739 14.14 -9.87 -5.92
C HIS A 739 12.85 -9.62 -5.13
N ILE A 740 12.51 -8.36 -4.83
CA ILE A 740 11.32 -8.01 -4.04
C ILE A 740 9.99 -8.48 -4.64
N ALA A 741 9.93 -8.67 -5.97
CA ALA A 741 8.76 -9.24 -6.66
C ALA A 741 8.32 -10.61 -6.10
N TRP A 742 9.22 -11.35 -5.43
CA TRP A 742 8.85 -12.58 -4.72
C TRP A 742 7.90 -12.35 -3.54
N GLN A 743 7.68 -11.11 -3.11
CA GLN A 743 6.62 -10.75 -2.15
C GLN A 743 5.24 -10.60 -2.81
N ILE A 744 5.13 -10.48 -4.13
CA ILE A 744 3.83 -10.32 -4.81
C ILE A 744 2.87 -11.47 -4.48
N PRO A 745 3.27 -12.77 -4.54
CA PRO A 745 2.36 -13.87 -4.23
C PRO A 745 1.77 -13.83 -2.82
N GLN A 746 2.58 -13.48 -1.79
CA GLN A 746 2.07 -13.38 -0.42
C GLN A 746 1.12 -12.17 -0.26
N TYR A 747 1.37 -11.04 -0.93
CA TYR A 747 0.46 -9.87 -0.93
C TYR A 747 -0.85 -10.14 -1.68
N VAL A 748 -0.81 -10.84 -2.82
CA VAL A 748 -2.00 -11.28 -3.55
C VAL A 748 -2.87 -12.19 -2.67
N LEU A 749 -2.27 -13.20 -2.04
CA LEU A 749 -3.00 -14.17 -1.22
C LEU A 749 -3.61 -13.54 0.03
N ILE A 750 -2.89 -12.65 0.72
CA ILE A 750 -3.42 -11.99 1.92
C ILE A 750 -4.52 -10.98 1.57
N THR A 751 -4.42 -10.31 0.41
CA THR A 751 -5.46 -9.37 -0.07
C THR A 751 -6.73 -10.10 -0.46
N ALA A 752 -6.62 -11.21 -1.20
CA ALA A 752 -7.76 -12.11 -1.44
C ALA A 752 -8.37 -12.59 -0.11
N GLY A 753 -7.52 -12.94 0.86
CA GLY A 753 -7.94 -13.30 2.22
C GLY A 753 -8.72 -12.19 2.92
N GLU A 754 -8.26 -10.95 2.81
CA GLU A 754 -8.90 -9.76 3.39
C GLU A 754 -10.27 -9.47 2.76
N VAL A 755 -10.38 -9.47 1.43
CA VAL A 755 -11.67 -9.23 0.76
C VAL A 755 -12.71 -10.26 1.21
N MET A 756 -12.34 -11.54 1.25
CA MET A 756 -13.24 -12.63 1.65
C MET A 756 -13.56 -12.66 3.16
N PHE A 757 -12.64 -12.17 4.01
CA PHE A 757 -12.81 -12.23 5.47
C PHE A 757 -13.32 -10.92 6.06
N SER A 758 -12.65 -9.81 5.76
CA SER A 758 -12.88 -8.50 6.39
C SER A 758 -14.16 -7.85 5.87
N ILE A 759 -14.29 -7.70 4.54
CA ILE A 759 -15.44 -7.03 3.91
C ILE A 759 -16.70 -7.84 4.16
N THR A 760 -16.67 -9.14 3.85
CA THR A 760 -17.79 -10.05 4.11
C THR A 760 -18.11 -10.13 5.61
N GLY A 761 -17.10 -10.12 6.48
CA GLY A 761 -17.28 -10.18 7.93
C GLY A 761 -17.99 -8.93 8.47
N LEU A 762 -17.62 -7.75 7.99
CA LEU A 762 -18.29 -6.49 8.33
C LEU A 762 -19.75 -6.47 7.86
N GLU A 763 -20.02 -6.94 6.64
CA GLU A 763 -21.37 -7.05 6.08
C GLU A 763 -22.23 -8.05 6.87
N PHE A 764 -21.68 -9.22 7.18
CA PHE A 764 -22.32 -10.22 8.05
C PHE A 764 -22.62 -9.64 9.44
N SER A 765 -21.66 -8.95 10.03
CA SER A 765 -21.81 -8.30 11.34
C SER A 765 -22.95 -7.29 11.33
N TYR A 766 -23.10 -6.54 10.24
CA TYR A 766 -24.13 -5.53 10.08
C TYR A 766 -25.52 -6.15 9.86
N SER A 767 -25.62 -7.19 9.01
CA SER A 767 -26.88 -7.87 8.71
C SER A 767 -27.44 -8.68 9.88
N GLN A 768 -26.56 -9.24 10.73
CA GLN A 768 -26.97 -10.03 11.90
C GLN A 768 -27.21 -9.18 13.16
N ALA A 769 -26.94 -7.88 13.12
CA ALA A 769 -27.13 -6.98 14.25
C ALA A 769 -28.57 -6.44 14.34
N PRO A 770 -29.19 -6.41 15.53
CA PRO A 770 -30.45 -5.71 15.73
C PRO A 770 -30.25 -4.19 15.54
N ALA A 771 -31.30 -3.49 15.09
CA ALA A 771 -31.22 -2.09 14.67
C ALA A 771 -30.58 -1.15 15.71
N ASN A 772 -30.79 -1.41 17.00
CA ASN A 772 -30.29 -0.62 18.12
C ASN A 772 -28.90 -1.05 18.64
N MET A 773 -28.29 -2.15 18.16
CA MET A 773 -26.98 -2.64 18.64
C MET A 773 -25.92 -2.82 17.54
N LYS A 774 -26.16 -2.30 16.32
CA LYS A 774 -25.19 -2.30 15.21
C LYS A 774 -23.82 -1.72 15.62
N SER A 775 -23.80 -0.61 16.35
CA SER A 775 -22.56 0.02 16.84
C SER A 775 -21.81 -0.85 17.84
N VAL A 776 -22.51 -1.61 18.70
CA VAL A 776 -21.90 -2.51 19.67
C VAL A 776 -21.21 -3.68 18.97
N LEU A 777 -21.84 -4.24 17.93
CA LEU A 777 -21.24 -5.31 17.14
C LEU A 777 -20.04 -4.84 16.32
N GLN A 778 -20.09 -3.62 15.78
CA GLN A 778 -18.94 -2.98 15.12
C GLN A 778 -17.77 -2.74 16.09
N ALA A 779 -18.04 -2.29 17.32
CA ALA A 779 -17.02 -2.18 18.36
C ALA A 779 -16.43 -3.56 18.73
N GLY A 780 -17.28 -4.58 18.83
CA GLY A 780 -16.86 -5.97 19.03
C GLY A 780 -15.98 -6.49 17.88
N TRP A 781 -16.25 -6.09 16.65
CA TRP A 781 -15.43 -6.42 15.48
C TRP A 781 -14.04 -5.78 15.57
N LEU A 782 -13.96 -4.47 15.82
CA LEU A 782 -12.67 -3.78 16.00
C LEU A 782 -11.85 -4.35 17.17
N LEU A 783 -12.52 -4.81 18.22
CA LEU A 783 -11.86 -5.47 19.34
C LEU A 783 -11.14 -6.76 18.92
N THR A 784 -11.63 -7.48 17.90
CA THR A 784 -10.92 -8.65 17.35
C THR A 784 -9.57 -8.27 16.75
N VAL A 785 -9.49 -7.12 16.08
CA VAL A 785 -8.24 -6.56 15.55
C VAL A 785 -7.27 -6.22 16.69
N ALA A 786 -7.77 -5.60 17.75
CA ALA A 786 -6.98 -5.25 18.92
C ALA A 786 -6.35 -6.49 19.57
N PHE A 787 -7.14 -7.56 19.75
CA PHE A 787 -6.64 -8.84 20.28
C PHE A 787 -5.69 -9.56 19.32
N GLY A 788 -5.90 -9.45 18.01
CA GLY A 788 -4.97 -10.00 17.02
C GLY A 788 -3.57 -9.41 17.16
N ASN A 789 -3.47 -8.08 17.33
CA ASN A 789 -2.20 -7.42 17.60
C ASN A 789 -1.58 -7.84 18.94
N VAL A 790 -2.38 -8.10 19.98
CA VAL A 790 -1.88 -8.65 21.26
C VAL A 790 -1.29 -10.06 21.08
N ILE A 791 -1.90 -10.91 20.25
CA ILE A 791 -1.36 -12.25 19.97
C ILE A 791 0.04 -12.13 19.35
N VAL A 792 0.25 -11.22 18.41
CA VAL A 792 1.58 -11.00 17.80
C VAL A 792 2.59 -10.55 18.85
N LEU A 793 2.22 -9.61 19.72
CA LEU A 793 3.09 -9.15 20.82
C LEU A 793 3.53 -10.30 21.74
N ILE A 794 2.60 -11.16 22.14
CA ILE A 794 2.89 -12.31 23.02
C ILE A 794 3.83 -13.31 22.33
N VAL A 795 3.62 -13.58 21.04
CA VAL A 795 4.44 -14.53 20.28
C VAL A 795 5.83 -13.97 20.03
N ALA A 796 5.95 -12.71 19.62
CA ALA A 796 7.22 -12.05 19.32
C ALA A 796 8.14 -11.97 20.56
N GLU A 797 7.62 -11.58 21.73
CA GLU A 797 8.43 -11.54 22.96
C GLU A 797 8.59 -12.92 23.62
N GLY A 798 7.60 -13.80 23.50
CA GLY A 798 7.52 -15.04 24.27
C GLY A 798 8.21 -16.24 23.61
N ALA A 799 8.34 -16.26 22.29
CA ALA A 799 8.78 -17.46 21.57
C ALA A 799 10.28 -17.47 21.24
N GLY A 800 10.91 -16.30 21.06
CA GLY A 800 12.33 -16.20 20.68
C GLY A 800 12.67 -17.00 19.42
N LEU A 801 11.69 -17.11 18.50
CA LEU A 801 11.78 -17.93 17.30
C LEU A 801 12.38 -17.10 16.15
N GLU A 802 13.07 -17.79 15.25
CA GLU A 802 13.45 -17.19 13.96
C GLU A 802 12.19 -16.82 13.16
N GLN A 803 12.26 -15.73 12.39
CA GLN A 803 11.13 -15.16 11.66
C GLN A 803 10.40 -16.18 10.76
N TRP A 804 11.12 -17.07 10.05
CA TRP A 804 10.47 -18.09 9.21
C TRP A 804 9.71 -19.15 10.03
N LYS A 805 10.18 -19.47 11.24
CA LYS A 805 9.49 -20.40 12.17
C LYS A 805 8.24 -19.76 12.73
N GLU A 806 8.29 -18.45 13.01
CA GLU A 806 7.11 -17.67 13.39
C GLU A 806 6.05 -17.72 12.29
N PHE A 807 6.42 -17.50 11.02
CA PHE A 807 5.46 -17.53 9.92
C PHE A 807 4.76 -18.88 9.77
N ILE A 808 5.49 -20.00 9.89
CA ILE A 808 4.89 -21.34 9.90
C ILE A 808 3.97 -21.54 11.11
N LEU A 809 4.38 -21.07 12.29
CA LEU A 809 3.56 -21.14 13.51
C LEU A 809 2.24 -20.41 13.32
N PHE A 810 2.27 -19.18 12.80
CA PHE A 810 1.08 -18.37 12.52
C PHE A 810 0.17 -19.05 11.48
N ALA A 811 0.73 -19.59 10.39
CA ALA A 811 -0.05 -20.33 9.39
C ALA A 811 -0.73 -21.57 10.00
N GLY A 812 0.00 -22.35 10.80
CA GLY A 812 -0.53 -23.55 11.47
C GLY A 812 -1.62 -23.22 12.49
N LEU A 813 -1.44 -22.18 13.29
CA LEU A 813 -2.46 -21.69 14.23
C LEU A 813 -3.71 -21.22 13.49
N LEU A 814 -3.56 -20.48 12.39
CA LEU A 814 -4.70 -20.01 11.60
C LEU A 814 -5.49 -21.15 10.97
N ILE A 815 -4.83 -22.20 10.47
CA ILE A 815 -5.51 -23.40 9.96
C ILE A 815 -6.32 -24.08 11.08
N GLY A 816 -5.74 -24.23 12.27
CA GLY A 816 -6.44 -24.77 13.44
C GLY A 816 -7.67 -23.94 13.82
N VAL A 817 -7.54 -22.61 13.81
CA VAL A 817 -8.63 -21.67 14.06
C VAL A 817 -9.69 -21.72 12.96
N CYS A 818 -9.30 -21.87 11.69
CA CYS A 818 -10.21 -22.02 10.58
C CYS A 818 -11.09 -23.27 10.72
N ILE A 819 -10.53 -24.39 11.21
CA ILE A 819 -11.30 -25.61 11.50
C ILE A 819 -12.31 -25.34 12.61
N ILE A 820 -11.88 -24.72 13.72
CA ILE A 820 -12.77 -24.37 14.85
C ILE A 820 -13.89 -23.45 14.38
N PHE A 821 -13.57 -22.39 13.65
CA PHE A 821 -14.54 -21.45 13.10
C PHE A 821 -15.51 -22.14 12.15
N SER A 822 -15.03 -23.03 11.28
CA SER A 822 -15.90 -23.79 10.36
C SER A 822 -16.90 -24.67 11.10
N ILE A 823 -16.48 -25.29 12.21
CA ILE A 823 -17.38 -26.06 13.09
C ILE A 823 -18.40 -25.13 13.75
N MET A 824 -17.97 -23.99 14.30
CA MET A 824 -18.87 -23.00 14.91
C MET A 824 -19.88 -22.44 13.90
N ALA A 825 -19.43 -22.13 12.68
CA ALA A 825 -20.24 -21.63 11.59
C ALA A 825 -21.27 -22.66 11.10
N TYR A 826 -20.94 -23.95 11.13
CA TYR A 826 -21.89 -25.01 10.78
C TYR A 826 -23.10 -25.06 11.73
N PHE A 827 -22.89 -24.77 13.02
CA PHE A 827 -23.96 -24.70 14.02
C PHE A 827 -24.61 -23.32 14.14
N TYR A 828 -24.12 -22.32 13.38
CA TYR A 828 -24.66 -20.98 13.42
C TYR A 828 -26.00 -20.90 12.66
N THR A 829 -27.00 -20.29 13.29
CA THR A 829 -28.31 -20.04 12.70
C THR A 829 -28.44 -18.57 12.35
N TYR A 830 -28.64 -18.28 11.06
CA TYR A 830 -28.84 -16.91 10.57
C TYR A 830 -30.14 -16.33 11.14
N VAL A 831 -30.05 -15.07 11.55
CA VAL A 831 -31.20 -14.27 11.97
C VAL A 831 -31.80 -13.61 10.73
N ASP A 832 -33.11 -13.81 10.55
CA ASP A 832 -33.92 -13.19 9.49
C ASP A 832 -34.56 -11.91 10.05
N GLN A 833 -34.18 -10.74 9.53
CA GLN A 833 -34.66 -9.44 10.03
C GLN A 833 -36.17 -9.25 9.79
N ASP A 834 -36.71 -9.79 8.69
CA ASP A 834 -38.14 -9.65 8.36
C ASP A 834 -39.04 -10.35 9.39
N GLN A 835 -38.57 -11.46 9.97
CA GLN A 835 -39.29 -12.15 11.04
C GLN A 835 -39.22 -11.39 12.36
N LEU A 836 -38.11 -10.70 12.61
CA LEU A 836 -37.92 -9.90 13.82
C LEU A 836 -38.82 -8.65 13.79
N ASP A 837 -38.88 -7.96 12.64
CA ASP A 837 -39.73 -6.78 12.46
C ASP A 837 -41.22 -7.13 12.54
N LYS A 838 -41.63 -8.28 12.00
CA LYS A 838 -42.99 -8.80 12.17
C LYS A 838 -43.33 -9.09 13.63
N MET A 839 -42.39 -9.67 14.38
CA MET A 839 -42.56 -9.87 15.83
C MET A 839 -42.65 -8.53 16.59
N HIS A 840 -41.86 -7.52 16.18
CA HIS A 840 -41.90 -6.18 16.78
C HIS A 840 -43.23 -5.46 16.52
N MET A 841 -43.77 -5.57 15.31
CA MET A 841 -45.09 -5.03 14.99
C MET A 841 -46.18 -5.74 15.80
N GLU A 842 -46.16 -7.07 15.87
CA GLU A 842 -47.15 -7.83 16.67
C GLU A 842 -47.12 -7.50 18.17
N ASP A 843 -45.93 -7.35 18.75
CA ASP A 843 -45.80 -7.00 20.17
C ASP A 843 -46.24 -5.55 20.45
N SER A 844 -45.93 -4.60 19.55
CA SER A 844 -46.39 -3.21 19.68
C SER A 844 -47.92 -3.08 19.59
N VAL A 845 -48.54 -3.83 18.67
CA VAL A 845 -50.01 -3.87 18.52
C VAL A 845 -50.67 -4.51 19.75
N ARG A 846 -50.07 -5.54 20.34
CA ARG A 846 -50.59 -6.17 21.57
C ARG A 846 -50.46 -5.30 22.81
N GLU A 847 -49.42 -4.47 22.91
CA GLU A 847 -49.25 -3.52 24.02
C GLU A 847 -50.23 -2.33 23.92
N GLU A 848 -50.61 -1.93 22.70
CA GLU A 848 -51.62 -0.89 22.48
C GLU A 848 -53.07 -1.37 22.67
N GLU A 849 -53.38 -2.64 22.38
CA GLU A 849 -54.74 -3.17 22.46
C GLU A 849 -55.19 -3.60 23.87
N ASP A 850 -54.30 -3.99 24.79
CA ASP A 850 -54.69 -4.37 26.17
C ASP A 850 -53.55 -4.28 27.22
N PRO A 851 -53.40 -3.16 27.96
CA PRO A 851 -52.25 -2.94 28.83
C PRO A 851 -52.21 -3.80 30.11
N ASP A 852 -53.29 -4.51 30.47
CA ASP A 852 -53.41 -5.26 31.74
C ASP A 852 -53.37 -6.81 31.54
N ASP A 853 -53.63 -7.35 30.34
CA ASP A 853 -53.60 -8.81 30.06
C ASP A 853 -52.24 -9.30 29.48
N GLY A 854 -51.38 -8.37 29.03
CA GLY A 854 -50.11 -8.67 28.34
C GLY A 854 -49.02 -9.34 29.19
N LYS A 855 -49.12 -9.34 30.52
CA LYS A 855 -48.09 -9.96 31.39
C LYS A 855 -48.31 -11.45 31.65
N GLN A 856 -49.53 -11.95 31.53
CA GLN A 856 -49.86 -13.31 31.98
C GLN A 856 -49.91 -14.32 30.83
N LYS A 857 -50.43 -13.96 29.65
CA LYS A 857 -50.43 -14.81 28.45
C LYS A 857 -49.06 -14.96 27.78
N THR A 858 -48.20 -13.94 27.88
CA THR A 858 -46.85 -13.96 27.30
C THR A 858 -45.96 -15.01 27.96
N ASN A 859 -46.17 -15.28 29.26
CA ASN A 859 -45.45 -16.33 29.98
C ASN A 859 -45.88 -17.76 29.55
N ASP A 860 -47.17 -17.98 29.29
CA ASP A 860 -47.68 -19.32 28.91
C ASP A 860 -47.36 -19.70 27.45
N LEU A 861 -47.34 -18.71 26.54
CA LEU A 861 -46.94 -18.94 25.14
C LEU A 861 -45.40 -19.13 25.01
N GLN A 862 -44.61 -18.48 25.87
CA GLN A 862 -43.15 -18.62 25.92
C GLN A 862 -42.69 -19.97 26.50
N THR A 863 -43.39 -20.52 27.49
CA THR A 863 -43.02 -21.82 28.09
C THR A 863 -43.14 -22.97 27.09
N ASN A 864 -44.19 -22.95 26.24
CA ASN A 864 -44.40 -23.97 25.20
C ASN A 864 -43.49 -23.81 23.96
N LYS A 865 -43.00 -22.60 23.66
CA LYS A 865 -42.00 -22.40 22.59
C LYS A 865 -40.56 -22.66 23.06
N MET A 866 -40.25 -22.41 24.34
CA MET A 866 -38.92 -22.66 24.91
C MET A 866 -38.62 -24.16 25.06
N GLU A 867 -39.62 -25.01 25.33
CA GLU A 867 -39.45 -26.47 25.27
C GLU A 867 -39.15 -27.02 23.86
N LYS A 868 -39.59 -26.33 22.80
CA LYS A 868 -39.28 -26.70 21.40
C LYS A 868 -37.92 -26.20 20.92
N MET A 869 -37.42 -25.08 21.46
CA MET A 869 -36.11 -24.52 21.07
C MET A 869 -34.92 -25.07 21.87
N THR A 870 -35.16 -25.77 23.00
CA THR A 870 -34.09 -26.38 23.82
C THR A 870 -33.74 -27.81 23.37
N LYS A 871 -34.36 -28.31 22.30
CA LYS A 871 -33.97 -29.53 21.59
C LYS A 871 -33.66 -29.20 20.13
N LEU A 872 -32.55 -28.52 19.88
CA LEU A 872 -31.67 -28.74 18.73
C LEU A 872 -30.34 -28.03 18.96
#